data_AF-A0A538CZA6-F1
#
_entry.id   AF-A0A538CZA6-F1
#
_cell.length_a   1.000
_cell.length_b   1.000
_cell.length_c   1.000
_cell.angle_alpha   90.00
_cell.angle_beta   90.00
_cell.angle_gamma   90.00
#
_symmetry.space_group_name_H-M   'P 1'
#
loop_
_entity.id
_entity.type
_entity.pdbx_description
1 polymer ?
#
loop_
_entity_poly.entity_id
_entity_poly.type
_entity_poly.pdbx_seq_one_letter_code
_entity_poly.pdbx_strand_id
1 'polypeptide(L)'
;MARFLPVVLVVALLGGSAAAFAVTERLKLERSSIFATSVGKVVSSASGRRVKIDFRLRKADDLSVAIVDSSDHVVRALVPSHHVRPGPQQLKWNGRDDSGSPVPDGTYKPRVHLAGEHRTILLPNSILVDTKVPHISLVRTSLQIVSPDGDAVHDYLTVFFHTSEPARAVLYANGRKVVKLKSFTAHSLKWGQRNGMPTKPGVYRLRLGAYDEAGNLGPRTRVFTVGIRYIELGRHVIARARQQPAARPRRGSSRELPPRRLRARSHRTCLGRGEPVIAELARVAGPVAAAGLATLFVAPRRELRLAGLAAWALGCAVLAYYLAPHGHRPLLAAAAVGGLALAAAGAYLLLRWPWLLALAALACVPARIQVTVGSTQASLLVPMYGVVAAAALAFAWQLAKGDDRARELGPLTLPLAGFVFWSGITLAWSQDLRQGAIELLAFYLPFALLAVALARLPWRPEWLGATWVLLAGMAVVFAIVGIYQYQTRDIFWNPKVLVGNAYAPFYRVNSVFWDPSIYGRFLVVAILASLVLVVHGAARRIVVAASAAIVVSWVGLVFSFSQSSFVALAVGVGIVAWSAWGRKTLALLGVIALVVLVAALAMPSVRHHSLNSASGGRFKLVKNGLAIAAHHPVQGVGIGGFKKAYAARTGLKGKEPKAAASHDTPVTVTAETGIVGLVLFAWLLVAAFLLAFRGVASSFAGQVSLILGVVLAAIGVHSLFYNAFFEDPVAWGVFGLAPLAAAALVRERVSEPRPRAAAPQPAVAAAPQAGRSRAEAG
;
A
#
# COMPACT_ATOMS: atom_id res chain seq x y z
N MET A 1 -46.28 -3.82 -4.36
CA MET A 1 -44.87 -4.25 -4.07
C MET A 1 -43.81 -3.21 -4.42
N ALA A 2 -43.89 -2.48 -5.55
CA ALA A 2 -42.81 -1.59 -6.03
C ALA A 2 -42.37 -0.46 -5.06
N ARG A 3 -43.26 0.05 -4.19
CA ARG A 3 -42.92 1.09 -3.19
C ARG A 3 -42.28 0.56 -1.90
N PHE A 4 -42.39 -0.75 -1.62
CA PHE A 4 -41.87 -1.35 -0.38
C PHE A 4 -40.42 -1.84 -0.52
N LEU A 5 -40.03 -2.31 -1.72
CA LEU A 5 -38.70 -2.84 -1.97
C LEU A 5 -37.57 -1.85 -1.61
N PRO A 6 -37.61 -0.56 -1.99
CA PRO A 6 -36.54 0.38 -1.63
C PRO A 6 -36.42 0.60 -0.12
N VAL A 7 -37.55 0.65 0.60
CA VAL A 7 -37.57 0.80 2.06
C VAL A 7 -36.94 -0.43 2.72
N VAL A 8 -37.35 -1.64 2.31
CA VAL A 8 -36.79 -2.90 2.84
C VAL A 8 -35.29 -2.98 2.60
N LEU A 9 -34.82 -2.65 1.38
CA LEU A 9 -33.39 -2.66 1.07
C LEU A 9 -32.60 -1.66 1.90
N VAL A 10 -33.11 -0.43 2.09
CA VAL A 10 -32.43 0.57 2.93
C VAL A 10 -32.34 0.10 4.38
N VAL A 11 -33.44 -0.40 4.95
CA VAL A 11 -33.45 -0.91 6.33
C VAL A 11 -32.49 -2.10 6.48
N ALA A 12 -32.51 -3.04 5.53
CA ALA A 12 -31.63 -4.20 5.53
C ALA A 12 -30.16 -3.81 5.41
N LEU A 13 -29.81 -2.85 4.53
CA LEU A 13 -28.44 -2.37 4.38
C LEU A 13 -27.96 -1.65 5.64
N LEU A 14 -28.76 -0.75 6.23
CA LEU A 14 -28.36 -0.03 7.44
C LEU A 14 -28.23 -0.98 8.64
N GLY A 15 -29.25 -1.79 8.92
CA GLY A 15 -29.26 -2.73 10.04
C GLY A 15 -28.18 -3.81 9.86
N GLY A 16 -28.08 -4.37 8.65
CA GLY A 16 -27.06 -5.36 8.32
C GLY A 16 -25.64 -4.82 8.41
N SER A 17 -25.37 -3.62 7.89
CA SER A 17 -24.04 -3.00 7.99
C SER A 17 -23.68 -2.63 9.43
N ALA A 18 -24.64 -2.20 10.25
CA ALA A 18 -24.40 -1.94 11.66
C ALA A 18 -24.09 -3.23 12.44
N ALA A 19 -24.83 -4.31 12.19
CA ALA A 19 -24.55 -5.63 12.77
C ALA A 19 -23.17 -6.16 12.33
N ALA A 20 -22.87 -6.10 11.03
CA ALA A 20 -21.58 -6.52 10.49
C ALA A 20 -20.41 -5.69 11.05
N PHE A 21 -20.60 -4.37 11.24
CA PHE A 21 -19.63 -3.51 11.89
C PHE A 21 -19.38 -3.94 13.35
N ALA A 22 -20.44 -4.13 14.14
CA ALA A 22 -20.33 -4.53 15.55
C ALA A 22 -19.64 -5.89 15.71
N VAL A 23 -20.00 -6.88 14.88
CA VAL A 23 -19.34 -8.19 14.85
C VAL A 23 -17.87 -8.04 14.47
N THR A 24 -17.56 -7.24 13.45
CA THR A 24 -16.18 -6.98 13.02
C THR A 24 -15.36 -6.32 14.13
N GLU A 25 -15.92 -5.35 14.84
CA GLU A 25 -15.26 -4.67 15.94
C GLU A 25 -14.94 -5.62 17.08
N ARG A 26 -15.93 -6.41 17.51
CA ARG A 26 -15.74 -7.43 18.54
C ARG A 26 -14.59 -8.38 18.18
N LEU A 27 -14.62 -8.93 16.96
CA LEU A 27 -13.60 -9.87 16.48
C LEU A 27 -12.22 -9.22 16.34
N LYS A 28 -12.14 -7.91 16.06
CA LYS A 28 -10.85 -7.19 15.98
C LYS A 28 -10.28 -6.80 17.35
N LEU A 29 -11.11 -6.67 18.39
CA LEU A 29 -10.65 -6.44 19.76
C LEU A 29 -10.07 -7.71 20.39
N GLU A 30 -10.52 -8.88 19.93
CA GLU A 30 -9.98 -10.17 20.35
C GLU A 30 -8.52 -10.34 19.90
N ARG A 31 -7.62 -10.34 20.88
CA ARG A 31 -6.18 -10.54 20.63
C ARG A 31 -5.92 -12.00 20.27
N SER A 32 -4.97 -12.23 19.37
CA SER A 32 -4.52 -13.59 19.03
C SER A 32 -4.10 -14.38 20.27
N SER A 33 -4.49 -15.65 20.29
CA SER A 33 -4.21 -16.64 21.34
C SER A 33 -2.71 -16.95 21.44
N ILE A 34 -1.99 -16.79 20.32
CA ILE A 34 -0.53 -16.86 20.26
C ILE A 34 0.09 -15.53 19.82
N PHE A 35 1.29 -15.22 20.31
CA PHE A 35 2.05 -14.04 19.91
C PHE A 35 3.56 -14.27 20.04
N ALA A 36 4.37 -13.27 19.65
CA ALA A 36 5.84 -13.35 19.69
C ALA A 36 6.41 -14.60 18.98
N THR A 37 5.83 -14.94 17.83
CA THR A 37 6.18 -16.13 17.05
C THR A 37 7.54 -15.97 16.36
N SER A 38 8.41 -16.95 16.49
CA SER A 38 9.70 -17.05 15.82
C SER A 38 9.93 -18.48 15.35
N VAL A 39 9.95 -18.67 14.03
CA VAL A 39 10.20 -19.97 13.40
C VAL A 39 11.47 -19.84 12.59
N GLY A 40 12.44 -20.74 12.82
CA GLY A 40 13.65 -20.78 12.01
C GLY A 40 13.35 -21.24 10.58
N LYS A 41 14.22 -20.87 9.63
CA LYS A 41 13.88 -20.94 8.21
C LYS A 41 14.28 -22.23 7.49
N VAL A 42 15.39 -22.84 7.89
CA VAL A 42 15.99 -23.96 7.17
C VAL A 42 16.51 -24.99 8.16
N VAL A 43 16.35 -26.27 7.84
CA VAL A 43 16.90 -27.40 8.60
C VAL A 43 17.36 -28.49 7.64
N SER A 44 18.37 -29.25 8.07
CA SER A 44 18.78 -30.48 7.42
C SER A 44 18.73 -31.61 8.44
N SER A 45 18.11 -32.72 8.07
CA SER A 45 18.09 -33.96 8.86
C SER A 45 19.48 -34.60 9.01
N ALA A 46 20.40 -34.28 8.10
CA ALA A 46 21.78 -34.78 8.05
C ALA A 46 22.76 -33.90 8.85
N SER A 47 22.48 -32.61 9.05
CA SER A 47 23.39 -31.69 9.75
C SER A 47 23.34 -31.81 11.28
N GLY A 48 22.35 -32.52 11.83
CA GLY A 48 22.09 -32.61 13.27
C GLY A 48 21.58 -31.31 13.91
N ARG A 49 21.40 -30.24 13.11
CA ARG A 49 20.86 -28.96 13.60
C ARG A 49 19.37 -29.09 13.85
N ARG A 50 18.89 -28.30 14.81
CA ARG A 50 17.46 -28.16 15.09
C ARG A 50 17.01 -26.75 14.81
N VAL A 51 15.87 -26.61 14.14
CA VAL A 51 15.19 -25.35 13.93
C VAL A 51 14.32 -25.04 15.15
N LYS A 52 14.33 -23.79 15.61
CA LYS A 52 13.49 -23.34 16.73
C LYS A 52 12.11 -22.95 16.24
N ILE A 53 11.10 -23.27 17.04
CA ILE A 53 9.69 -22.91 16.85
C ILE A 53 9.24 -22.34 18.19
N ASP A 54 9.31 -21.02 18.31
CA ASP A 54 9.04 -20.31 19.56
C ASP A 54 7.76 -19.48 19.39
N PHE A 55 6.87 -19.49 20.39
CA PHE A 55 5.72 -18.61 20.47
C PHE A 55 5.30 -18.42 21.93
N ARG A 56 4.37 -17.50 22.21
CA ARG A 56 3.80 -17.31 23.55
C ARG A 56 2.29 -17.52 23.53
N LEU A 57 1.79 -18.33 24.45
CA LEU A 57 0.37 -18.48 24.73
C LEU A 57 -0.13 -17.31 25.58
N ARG A 58 -1.28 -16.75 25.19
CA ARG A 58 -1.94 -15.67 25.93
C ARG A 58 -2.81 -16.18 27.08
N LYS A 59 -3.44 -17.34 26.89
CA LYS A 59 -4.37 -17.97 27.84
C LYS A 59 -3.95 -19.42 28.06
N ALA A 60 -4.45 -20.01 29.14
CA ALA A 60 -4.33 -21.45 29.34
C ALA A 60 -5.21 -22.18 28.32
N ASP A 61 -4.70 -23.28 27.76
CA ASP A 61 -5.42 -24.09 26.78
C ASP A 61 -4.81 -25.49 26.69
N ASP A 62 -5.51 -26.41 26.03
CA ASP A 62 -5.00 -27.72 25.67
C ASP A 62 -4.29 -27.62 24.31
N LEU A 63 -2.95 -27.65 24.37
CA LEU A 63 -2.07 -27.37 23.25
C LEU A 63 -1.58 -28.67 22.60
N SER A 64 -1.72 -28.76 21.27
CA SER A 64 -0.90 -29.68 20.46
C SER A 64 -0.16 -28.92 19.36
N VAL A 65 1.03 -29.43 19.01
CA VAL A 65 1.86 -28.84 17.94
C VAL A 65 2.38 -29.94 17.05
N ALA A 66 2.16 -29.78 15.75
CA ALA A 66 2.60 -30.69 14.71
C ALA A 66 3.40 -29.94 13.62
N ILE A 67 4.19 -30.66 12.86
CA ILE A 67 4.74 -30.21 11.58
C ILE A 67 3.90 -30.83 10.47
N VAL A 68 3.48 -29.99 9.53
CA VAL A 68 2.74 -30.40 8.34
C VAL A 68 3.49 -30.07 7.06
N ASP A 69 3.26 -30.86 6.01
CA ASP A 69 3.79 -30.63 4.66
C ASP A 69 2.94 -29.60 3.88
N SER A 70 3.20 -29.46 2.57
CA SER A 70 2.44 -28.56 1.69
C SER A 70 0.98 -28.98 1.44
N SER A 71 0.64 -30.23 1.74
CA SER A 71 -0.70 -30.81 1.60
C SER A 71 -1.46 -30.87 2.94
N ASP A 72 -0.92 -30.23 3.99
CA ASP A 72 -1.44 -30.25 5.37
C ASP A 72 -1.43 -31.64 6.03
N HIS A 73 -0.64 -32.59 5.52
CA HIS A 73 -0.43 -33.87 6.18
C HIS A 73 0.55 -33.70 7.33
N VAL A 74 0.21 -34.28 8.49
CA VAL A 74 1.08 -34.29 9.67
C VAL A 74 2.24 -35.24 9.41
N VAL A 75 3.46 -34.70 9.46
CA VAL A 75 4.69 -35.49 9.33
C VAL A 75 5.38 -35.71 10.68
N ARG A 76 5.13 -34.84 11.66
CA ARG A 76 5.71 -34.97 13.00
C ARG A 76 4.80 -34.36 14.06
N ALA A 77 4.44 -35.10 15.09
CA ALA A 77 3.93 -34.54 16.34
C ALA A 77 5.10 -34.05 17.22
N LEU A 78 5.17 -32.74 17.46
CA LEU A 78 6.15 -32.15 18.38
C LEU A 78 5.67 -32.19 19.82
N VAL A 79 4.37 -31.94 20.00
CA VAL A 79 3.71 -31.87 21.29
C VAL A 79 2.33 -32.52 21.16
N PRO A 80 2.04 -33.62 21.88
CA PRO A 80 0.69 -34.16 21.97
C PRO A 80 -0.21 -33.22 22.78
N SER A 81 -1.52 -33.34 22.60
CA SER A 81 -2.51 -32.49 23.28
C SER A 81 -2.36 -32.59 24.80
N HIS A 82 -2.05 -31.48 25.47
CA HIS A 82 -2.01 -31.41 26.92
C HIS A 82 -2.26 -29.98 27.41
N HIS A 83 -2.69 -29.86 28.66
CA HIS A 83 -3.02 -28.58 29.26
C HIS A 83 -1.76 -27.73 29.54
N VAL A 84 -1.75 -26.48 29.08
CA VAL A 84 -0.63 -25.55 29.21
C VAL A 84 -1.09 -24.20 29.74
N ARG A 85 -0.34 -23.63 30.69
CA ARG A 85 -0.56 -22.28 31.24
C ARG A 85 -0.10 -21.17 30.27
N PRO A 86 -0.55 -19.91 30.43
CA PRO A 86 -0.04 -18.78 29.65
C PRO A 86 1.47 -18.65 29.79
N GLY A 87 2.19 -18.47 28.68
CA GLY A 87 3.65 -18.40 28.72
C GLY A 87 4.37 -18.77 27.43
N PRO A 88 5.71 -18.71 27.43
CA PRO A 88 6.53 -19.08 26.29
C PRO A 88 6.53 -20.58 26.02
N GLN A 89 6.35 -20.94 24.76
CA GLN A 89 6.52 -22.28 24.20
C GLN A 89 7.76 -22.26 23.31
N GLN A 90 8.74 -23.13 23.62
CA GLN A 90 10.01 -23.22 22.89
C GLN A 90 10.21 -24.64 22.39
N LEU A 91 9.89 -24.85 21.12
CA LEU A 91 9.94 -26.16 20.49
C LEU A 91 11.11 -26.21 19.49
N LYS A 92 11.55 -27.43 19.19
CA LYS A 92 12.64 -27.66 18.24
C LYS A 92 12.29 -28.82 17.33
N TRP A 93 12.61 -28.70 16.05
CA TRP A 93 12.46 -29.77 15.07
C TRP A 93 13.77 -30.01 14.32
N ASN A 94 14.03 -31.25 13.93
CA ASN A 94 15.29 -31.71 13.33
C ASN A 94 15.13 -32.23 11.88
N GLY A 95 13.98 -32.01 11.24
CA GLY A 95 13.73 -32.50 9.87
C GLY A 95 13.43 -34.00 9.81
N ARG A 96 12.90 -34.60 10.88
CA ARG A 96 12.52 -36.02 10.95
C ARG A 96 11.06 -36.20 11.32
N ASP A 97 10.47 -37.31 10.88
CA ASP A 97 9.10 -37.69 11.16
C ASP A 97 8.94 -38.35 12.55
N ASP A 98 7.74 -38.86 12.87
CA ASP A 98 7.45 -39.54 14.14
C ASP A 98 8.24 -40.86 14.32
N SER A 99 8.57 -41.56 13.23
CA SER A 99 9.42 -42.77 13.25
C SER A 99 10.91 -42.46 13.46
N GLY A 100 11.30 -41.18 13.34
CA GLY A 100 12.70 -40.75 13.38
C GLY A 100 13.38 -40.78 12.00
N SER A 101 12.66 -41.09 10.93
CA SER A 101 13.16 -41.08 9.56
C SER A 101 13.25 -39.64 9.02
N PRO A 102 14.25 -39.30 8.19
CA PRO A 102 14.31 -38.01 7.50
C PRO A 102 13.07 -37.77 6.64
N VAL A 103 12.47 -36.58 6.76
CA VAL A 103 11.41 -36.17 5.83
C VAL A 103 12.04 -35.73 4.50
N PRO A 104 11.33 -35.85 3.37
CA PRO A 104 11.81 -35.38 2.07
C PRO A 104 12.13 -33.88 2.06
N ASP A 105 13.07 -33.47 1.19
CA ASP A 105 13.32 -32.06 0.92
C ASP A 105 12.04 -31.37 0.46
N GLY A 106 11.72 -30.24 1.08
CA GLY A 106 10.42 -29.61 0.88
C GLY A 106 10.13 -28.50 1.87
N THR A 107 8.95 -27.90 1.72
CA THR A 107 8.48 -26.82 2.60
C THR A 107 7.48 -27.35 3.62
N TYR A 108 7.75 -27.08 4.89
CA TYR A 108 6.94 -27.53 6.01
C TYR A 108 6.49 -26.35 6.87
N LYS A 109 5.42 -26.53 7.63
CA LYS A 109 4.89 -25.49 8.53
C LYS A 109 4.52 -26.07 9.89
N PRO A 110 4.78 -25.36 11.00
CA PRO A 110 4.23 -25.73 12.29
C PRO A 110 2.73 -25.43 12.33
N ARG A 111 1.94 -26.42 12.73
CA ARG A 111 0.50 -26.31 13.01
C ARG A 111 0.29 -26.38 14.52
N VAL A 112 -0.26 -25.32 15.08
CA VAL A 112 -0.61 -25.19 16.49
C VAL A 112 -2.11 -25.41 16.62
N HIS A 113 -2.55 -26.34 17.45
CA HIS A 113 -3.95 -26.56 17.75
C HIS A 113 -4.21 -26.28 19.22
N LEU A 114 -5.27 -25.53 19.48
CA LEU A 114 -5.75 -25.06 20.77
C LEU A 114 -7.17 -25.59 20.94
N ALA A 115 -7.32 -26.69 21.69
CA ALA A 115 -8.57 -27.45 21.68
C ALA A 115 -9.72 -26.71 22.39
N GLY A 116 -9.44 -26.04 23.51
CA GLY A 116 -10.43 -25.28 24.28
C GLY A 116 -10.95 -24.05 23.53
N GLU A 117 -10.15 -23.47 22.65
CA GLU A 117 -10.58 -22.41 21.74
C GLU A 117 -11.11 -22.92 20.38
N HIS A 118 -11.16 -24.24 20.16
CA HIS A 118 -11.49 -24.89 18.88
C HIS A 118 -10.73 -24.28 17.70
N ARG A 119 -9.44 -23.99 17.90
CA ARG A 119 -8.66 -23.15 17.00
C ARG A 119 -7.40 -23.84 16.52
N THR A 120 -7.23 -23.89 15.20
CA THR A 120 -6.00 -24.34 14.55
C THR A 120 -5.31 -23.16 13.88
N ILE A 121 -4.04 -22.95 14.21
CA ILE A 121 -3.19 -21.89 13.69
C ILE A 121 -2.02 -22.53 12.95
N LEU A 122 -2.04 -22.40 11.62
CA LEU A 122 -0.89 -22.74 10.80
C LEU A 122 0.09 -21.56 10.80
N LEU A 123 1.28 -21.74 11.38
CA LEU A 123 2.27 -20.66 11.41
C LEU A 123 2.71 -20.33 9.97
N PRO A 124 2.64 -19.05 9.56
CA PRO A 124 2.86 -18.66 8.18
C PRO A 124 4.34 -18.68 7.76
N ASN A 125 5.27 -18.66 8.72
CA ASN A 125 6.69 -18.81 8.44
C ASN A 125 7.00 -20.29 8.21
N SER A 126 7.35 -20.64 6.97
CA SER A 126 7.72 -22.00 6.62
C SER A 126 9.16 -22.36 6.99
N ILE A 127 9.39 -23.67 7.11
CA ILE A 127 10.67 -24.32 7.33
C ILE A 127 11.01 -25.08 6.05
N LEU A 128 12.13 -24.73 5.41
CA LEU A 128 12.68 -25.50 4.29
C LEU A 128 13.52 -26.65 4.85
N VAL A 129 13.20 -27.87 4.46
CA VAL A 129 14.09 -29.03 4.64
C VAL A 129 14.95 -29.14 3.40
N ASP A 130 16.26 -29.07 3.59
CA ASP A 130 17.25 -29.14 2.51
C ASP A 130 18.41 -30.05 2.93
N THR A 131 18.57 -31.16 2.23
CA THR A 131 19.64 -32.14 2.46
C THR A 131 20.76 -32.06 1.42
N LYS A 132 20.66 -31.16 0.43
CA LYS A 132 21.67 -31.01 -0.62
C LYS A 132 22.93 -30.38 -0.06
N VAL A 133 24.08 -30.91 -0.49
CA VAL A 133 25.39 -30.42 -0.02
C VAL A 133 25.95 -29.35 -0.98
N PRO A 134 26.54 -28.26 -0.47
CA PRO A 134 27.15 -27.25 -1.31
C PRO A 134 28.48 -27.73 -1.89
N HIS A 135 28.81 -27.33 -3.12
CA HIS A 135 30.14 -27.55 -3.70
C HIS A 135 30.96 -26.26 -3.67
N ILE A 136 32.23 -26.39 -3.31
CA ILE A 136 33.20 -25.27 -3.32
C ILE A 136 34.38 -25.60 -4.23
N SER A 137 34.76 -24.66 -5.07
CA SER A 137 35.93 -24.75 -5.94
C SER A 137 36.92 -23.62 -5.66
N LEU A 138 38.20 -23.95 -5.67
CA LEU A 138 39.27 -22.96 -5.59
C LEU A 138 39.34 -22.23 -6.94
N VAL A 139 39.31 -20.89 -6.92
CA VAL A 139 39.51 -20.06 -8.11
C VAL A 139 40.98 -19.71 -8.25
N ARG A 140 41.55 -19.10 -7.20
CA ARG A 140 42.98 -18.75 -7.12
C ARG A 140 43.39 -18.39 -5.69
N THR A 141 44.68 -18.37 -5.42
CA THR A 141 45.24 -17.71 -4.24
C THR A 141 45.90 -16.39 -4.65
N SER A 142 45.98 -15.42 -3.73
CA SER A 142 46.72 -14.18 -3.98
C SER A 142 48.22 -14.41 -4.11
N LEU A 143 48.73 -15.43 -3.41
CA LEU A 143 50.15 -15.77 -3.33
C LEU A 143 50.31 -17.30 -3.24
N GLN A 144 51.48 -17.80 -3.66
CA GLN A 144 51.92 -19.18 -3.40
C GLN A 144 52.85 -19.27 -2.18
N ILE A 145 53.50 -18.15 -1.83
CA ILE A 145 54.39 -18.01 -0.68
C ILE A 145 53.95 -16.80 0.14
N VAL A 146 53.86 -16.95 1.46
CA VAL A 146 53.42 -15.92 2.42
C VAL A 146 54.53 -15.70 3.45
N SER A 147 54.81 -14.45 3.81
CA SER A 147 55.77 -14.06 4.86
C SER A 147 55.01 -13.28 5.93
N PRO A 148 54.47 -13.95 6.96
CA PRO A 148 53.70 -13.27 8.00
C PRO A 148 54.64 -12.71 9.09
N ASP A 149 55.51 -11.78 8.74
CA ASP A 149 56.53 -11.16 9.61
C ASP A 149 56.09 -9.81 10.21
N GLY A 150 54.93 -9.29 9.81
CA GLY A 150 54.33 -8.08 10.34
C GLY A 150 54.78 -6.79 9.66
N ASP A 151 55.48 -6.87 8.52
CA ASP A 151 55.91 -5.71 7.72
C ASP A 151 54.82 -5.16 6.77
N ALA A 152 53.62 -5.75 6.80
CA ALA A 152 52.45 -5.49 5.94
C ALA A 152 52.59 -5.95 4.48
N VAL A 153 53.70 -6.56 4.08
CA VAL A 153 53.97 -7.10 2.74
C VAL A 153 53.84 -8.62 2.77
N HIS A 154 52.96 -9.18 1.92
CA HIS A 154 52.74 -10.64 1.87
C HIS A 154 52.40 -11.31 3.22
N ASP A 155 51.87 -10.55 4.18
CA ASP A 155 51.51 -10.98 5.54
C ASP A 155 50.29 -11.91 5.63
N TYR A 156 49.51 -12.01 4.54
CA TYR A 156 48.29 -12.79 4.50
C TYR A 156 48.03 -13.41 3.13
N LEU A 157 47.46 -14.62 3.16
CA LEU A 157 46.92 -15.32 2.01
C LEU A 157 45.46 -14.90 1.80
N THR A 158 45.10 -14.42 0.61
CA THR A 158 43.71 -14.34 0.18
C THR A 158 43.38 -15.51 -0.73
N VAL A 159 42.44 -16.35 -0.32
CA VAL A 159 41.94 -17.48 -1.09
C VAL A 159 40.63 -17.07 -1.75
N PHE A 160 40.60 -17.05 -3.08
CA PHE A 160 39.40 -16.78 -3.88
C PHE A 160 38.75 -18.11 -4.26
N PHE A 161 37.44 -18.19 -4.13
CA PHE A 161 36.68 -19.41 -4.35
C PHE A 161 35.30 -19.12 -4.94
N HIS A 162 34.69 -20.15 -5.50
CA HIS A 162 33.31 -20.14 -5.95
C HIS A 162 32.52 -21.23 -5.22
N THR A 163 31.26 -20.97 -4.91
CA THR A 163 30.35 -21.93 -4.29
C THR A 163 29.14 -22.12 -5.20
N SER A 164 28.65 -23.36 -5.33
CA SER A 164 27.47 -23.70 -6.15
C SER A 164 26.19 -23.00 -5.69
N GLU A 165 26.16 -22.58 -4.43
CA GLU A 165 25.05 -21.89 -3.77
C GLU A 165 25.59 -20.98 -2.65
N PRO A 166 24.75 -20.14 -2.01
CA PRO A 166 25.17 -19.35 -0.85
C PRO A 166 25.68 -20.23 0.31
N ALA A 167 27.00 -20.26 0.52
CA ALA A 167 27.64 -21.11 1.51
C ALA A 167 28.79 -20.40 2.25
N ARG A 168 29.00 -20.75 3.51
CA ARG A 168 30.13 -20.30 4.34
C ARG A 168 31.37 -21.14 4.05
N ALA A 169 32.36 -20.54 3.41
CA ALA A 169 33.65 -21.18 3.21
C ALA A 169 34.43 -21.35 4.51
N VAL A 170 35.18 -22.44 4.56
CA VAL A 170 36.04 -22.86 5.66
C VAL A 170 37.37 -23.31 5.09
N LEU A 171 38.45 -22.73 5.60
CA LEU A 171 39.81 -23.11 5.25
C LEU A 171 40.36 -24.10 6.29
N TYR A 172 40.93 -25.19 5.78
CA TYR A 172 41.64 -26.18 6.57
C TYR A 172 43.13 -26.13 6.21
N ALA A 173 44.01 -26.08 7.21
CA ALA A 173 45.46 -26.18 7.06
C ALA A 173 45.95 -27.43 7.80
N ASN A 174 46.65 -28.31 7.10
CA ASN A 174 47.14 -29.60 7.61
C ASN A 174 46.03 -30.39 8.35
N GLY A 175 44.82 -30.36 7.80
CA GLY A 175 43.64 -31.04 8.36
C GLY A 175 42.90 -30.29 9.48
N ARG A 176 43.49 -29.24 10.06
CA ARG A 176 42.86 -28.41 11.11
C ARG A 176 42.11 -27.22 10.52
N LYS A 177 40.95 -26.90 11.10
CA LYS A 177 40.15 -25.74 10.69
C LYS A 177 40.81 -24.45 11.17
N VAL A 178 41.22 -23.58 10.25
CA VAL A 178 41.95 -22.34 10.58
C VAL A 178 41.12 -21.08 10.39
N VAL A 179 40.25 -21.04 9.38
CA VAL A 179 39.38 -19.87 9.14
C VAL A 179 37.98 -20.33 8.77
N LYS A 180 36.95 -19.71 9.36
CA LYS A 180 35.53 -19.93 9.04
C LYS A 180 34.87 -18.59 8.76
N LEU A 181 34.33 -18.42 7.55
CA LEU A 181 33.61 -17.20 7.22
C LEU A 181 32.25 -17.12 7.92
N LYS A 182 31.83 -15.88 8.20
CA LYS A 182 30.48 -15.57 8.71
C LYS A 182 29.47 -15.33 7.58
N SER A 183 29.92 -14.85 6.43
CA SER A 183 29.07 -14.55 5.27
C SER A 183 28.82 -15.80 4.41
N PHE A 184 27.61 -15.92 3.87
CA PHE A 184 27.20 -16.93 2.89
C PHE A 184 27.41 -16.49 1.43
N THR A 185 27.76 -15.23 1.21
CA THR A 185 27.92 -14.62 -0.14
C THR A 185 29.35 -14.15 -0.40
N ALA A 186 30.30 -14.56 0.44
CA ALA A 186 31.69 -14.19 0.25
C ALA A 186 32.31 -15.05 -0.87
N HIS A 187 33.17 -14.43 -1.67
CA HIS A 187 33.91 -15.09 -2.77
C HIS A 187 35.41 -15.21 -2.46
N SER A 188 35.82 -14.74 -1.28
CA SER A 188 37.21 -14.82 -0.81
C SER A 188 37.29 -14.90 0.71
N LEU A 189 38.41 -15.43 1.18
CA LEU A 189 38.76 -15.60 2.59
C LEU A 189 40.23 -15.22 2.79
N LYS A 190 40.50 -14.47 3.86
CA LYS A 190 41.87 -14.09 4.24
C LYS A 190 42.37 -14.99 5.36
N TRP A 191 43.62 -15.44 5.27
CA TRP A 191 44.34 -16.21 6.28
C TRP A 191 45.68 -15.52 6.58
N GLY A 192 45.95 -15.21 7.84
CA GLY A 192 47.13 -14.52 8.35
C GLY A 192 47.27 -14.75 9.86
N GLN A 193 48.23 -14.12 10.54
CA GLN A 193 48.52 -14.44 11.95
C GLN A 193 47.29 -14.33 12.88
N ARG A 194 46.47 -13.29 12.69
CA ARG A 194 45.27 -13.03 13.53
C ARG A 194 44.19 -14.12 13.46
N ASN A 195 44.24 -15.01 12.46
CA ASN A 195 43.31 -16.12 12.32
C ASN A 195 44.04 -17.45 12.11
N GLY A 196 45.15 -17.62 12.84
CA GLY A 196 45.79 -18.92 13.04
C GLY A 196 46.73 -19.35 11.92
N MET A 197 47.32 -18.41 11.18
CA MET A 197 48.46 -18.73 10.32
C MET A 197 49.71 -19.00 11.19
N PRO A 198 50.37 -20.15 11.02
CA PRO A 198 51.49 -20.55 11.86
C PRO A 198 52.78 -19.79 11.51
N THR A 199 53.59 -19.53 12.53
CA THR A 199 54.88 -18.85 12.43
C THR A 199 56.03 -19.77 12.00
N LYS A 200 55.79 -21.08 11.85
CA LYS A 200 56.82 -22.05 11.45
C LYS A 200 56.95 -22.07 9.93
N PRO A 201 58.13 -21.80 9.34
CA PRO A 201 58.32 -21.90 7.91
C PRO A 201 58.15 -23.35 7.44
N GLY A 202 57.63 -23.51 6.22
CA GLY A 202 57.34 -24.81 5.63
C GLY A 202 56.18 -24.79 4.65
N VAL A 203 55.91 -25.93 4.03
CA VAL A 203 54.80 -26.10 3.07
C VAL A 203 53.55 -26.57 3.82
N TYR A 204 52.46 -25.82 3.69
CA TYR A 204 51.18 -26.13 4.32
C TYR A 204 50.20 -26.69 3.31
N ARG A 205 49.59 -27.82 3.63
CA ARG A 205 48.55 -28.47 2.82
C ARG A 205 47.19 -27.88 3.17
N LEU A 206 46.60 -27.16 2.23
CA LEU A 206 45.34 -26.47 2.39
C LEU A 206 44.20 -27.20 1.68
N ARG A 207 42.99 -27.11 2.26
CA ARG A 207 41.74 -27.53 1.64
C ARG A 207 40.65 -26.51 1.96
N LEU A 208 39.74 -26.30 1.02
CA LEU A 208 38.50 -25.54 1.26
C LEU A 208 37.34 -26.51 1.50
N GLY A 209 36.42 -26.14 2.37
CA GLY A 209 35.11 -26.76 2.51
C GLY A 209 34.04 -25.67 2.66
N ALA A 210 32.77 -26.02 2.49
CA ALA A 210 31.68 -25.06 2.59
C ALA A 210 30.51 -25.64 3.38
N TYR A 211 29.83 -24.79 4.16
CA TYR A 211 28.57 -25.12 4.82
C TYR A 211 27.45 -24.23 4.27
N ASP A 212 26.33 -24.80 3.88
CA ASP A 212 25.15 -24.04 3.44
C ASP A 212 24.36 -23.46 4.64
N GLU A 213 23.22 -22.83 4.36
CA GLU A 213 22.34 -22.28 5.41
C GLU A 213 21.72 -23.37 6.31
N ALA A 214 21.38 -24.53 5.73
CA ALA A 214 20.83 -25.72 6.40
C ALA A 214 21.85 -26.40 7.35
N GLY A 215 23.14 -26.12 7.15
CA GLY A 215 24.27 -26.69 7.86
C GLY A 215 24.88 -27.93 7.20
N ASN A 216 24.51 -28.29 5.97
CA ASN A 216 25.13 -29.37 5.22
C ASN A 216 26.58 -29.02 4.90
N LEU A 217 27.49 -29.97 5.11
CA LEU A 217 28.91 -29.81 4.80
C LEU A 217 29.22 -30.43 3.45
N GLY A 218 29.65 -29.58 2.52
CA GLY A 218 30.14 -29.99 1.21
C GLY A 218 31.42 -30.81 1.25
N PRO A 219 31.70 -31.57 0.17
CA PRO A 219 33.01 -32.20 -0.01
C PRO A 219 34.11 -31.13 -0.03
N ARG A 220 35.27 -31.49 0.51
CA ARG A 220 36.43 -30.59 0.53
C ARG A 220 37.10 -30.57 -0.85
N THR A 221 37.69 -29.44 -1.22
CA THR A 221 38.50 -29.34 -2.44
C THR A 221 39.68 -30.30 -2.41
N ARG A 222 40.27 -30.53 -3.59
CA ARG A 222 41.62 -31.11 -3.69
C ARG A 222 42.62 -30.27 -2.87
N VAL A 223 43.67 -30.94 -2.42
CA VAL A 223 44.74 -30.29 -1.65
C VAL A 223 45.46 -29.29 -2.55
N PHE A 224 45.72 -28.09 -2.04
CA PHE A 224 46.64 -27.13 -2.63
C PHE A 224 47.65 -26.69 -1.58
N THR A 225 48.86 -26.32 -2.00
CA THR A 225 49.96 -26.02 -1.09
C THR A 225 50.30 -24.54 -1.08
N VAL A 226 50.64 -24.03 0.10
CA VAL A 226 51.18 -22.67 0.27
C VAL A 226 52.44 -22.76 1.12
N GLY A 227 53.51 -22.14 0.64
CA GLY A 227 54.75 -22.01 1.38
C GLY A 227 54.66 -20.86 2.38
N ILE A 228 55.12 -21.08 3.60
CA ILE A 228 55.40 -20.00 4.56
C ILE A 228 56.92 -19.90 4.69
N ARG A 229 57.47 -18.70 4.45
CA ARG A 229 58.90 -18.41 4.57
C ARG A 229 59.08 -17.16 5.41
N TYR A 230 60.21 -17.07 6.11
CA TYR A 230 60.68 -15.86 6.77
C TYR A 230 62.10 -15.62 6.28
N ILE A 231 62.46 -14.37 6.05
CA ILE A 231 63.86 -13.97 5.96
C ILE A 231 64.29 -13.64 7.39
N GLU A 232 65.15 -14.47 8.00
CA GLU A 232 65.88 -14.05 9.20
C GLU A 232 66.90 -12.99 8.76
N LEU A 233 66.59 -11.71 8.96
CA LEU A 233 67.60 -10.67 8.96
C LEU A 233 68.50 -10.90 10.18
N GLY A 234 69.67 -11.50 9.94
CA GLY A 234 70.74 -11.61 10.93
C GLY A 234 71.06 -10.23 11.51
N ARG A 235 71.00 -10.11 12.84
CA ARG A 235 71.44 -8.92 13.56
C ARG A 235 72.96 -8.78 13.37
N HIS A 236 73.39 -7.94 12.43
CA HIS A 236 74.73 -7.36 12.49
C HIS A 236 74.66 -6.00 13.18
N VAL A 237 75.07 -6.01 14.45
CA VAL A 237 75.55 -4.84 15.16
C VAL A 237 76.82 -4.37 14.44
N ILE A 238 76.75 -3.23 13.75
CA ILE A 238 77.94 -2.46 13.42
C ILE A 238 78.10 -1.41 14.52
N ALA A 239 78.98 -1.71 15.46
CA ALA A 239 79.53 -0.72 16.37
C ALA A 239 80.72 -0.03 15.68
N ARG A 240 80.71 1.31 15.61
CA ARG A 240 81.96 2.08 15.52
C ARG A 240 81.85 3.42 16.28
N ALA A 241 82.69 3.47 17.31
CA ALA A 241 83.49 4.57 17.87
C ALA A 241 82.84 5.90 18.30
N ARG A 242 83.09 6.18 19.60
CA ARG A 242 83.01 7.46 20.33
C ARG A 242 83.48 8.67 19.52
N GLN A 243 82.76 9.78 19.65
CA GLN A 243 83.31 11.02 20.23
C GLN A 243 82.20 11.80 20.97
N GLN A 244 82.48 12.20 22.21
CA GLN A 244 81.77 13.27 22.93
C GLN A 244 82.22 14.62 22.35
N PRO A 245 81.37 15.66 22.34
CA PRO A 245 81.47 16.59 23.47
C PRO A 245 80.18 17.28 23.93
N ALA A 246 80.25 17.65 25.21
CA ALA A 246 79.78 18.87 25.85
C ALA A 246 78.27 19.14 26.04
N ALA A 247 77.95 19.31 27.32
CA ALA A 247 76.71 19.80 27.87
C ALA A 247 76.39 21.25 27.48
N ARG A 248 75.10 21.56 27.34
CA ARG A 248 74.50 22.86 27.69
C ARG A 248 73.07 22.63 28.23
N PRO A 249 72.68 23.28 29.33
CA PRO A 249 71.33 23.14 29.88
C PRO A 249 70.40 24.15 29.22
N ARG A 250 69.19 23.73 28.84
CA ARG A 250 68.09 24.67 28.59
C ARG A 250 66.82 24.25 29.32
N ARG A 251 66.43 25.18 30.20
CA ARG A 251 65.16 25.33 30.91
C ARG A 251 63.94 25.15 30.01
N GLY A 252 62.89 24.61 30.62
CA GLY A 252 61.55 25.21 30.58
C GLY A 252 60.68 24.81 29.40
N SER A 253 59.71 23.94 29.65
CA SER A 253 58.31 24.36 29.81
C SER A 253 57.39 23.14 29.75
N SER A 254 56.63 22.98 30.82
CA SER A 254 55.49 22.10 30.91
C SER A 254 54.48 22.48 29.82
N ARG A 255 54.13 21.54 28.95
CA ARG A 255 52.87 21.60 28.19
C ARG A 255 52.23 20.23 28.19
N GLU A 256 51.18 20.13 28.99
CA GLU A 256 50.18 19.07 28.96
C GLU A 256 49.63 18.92 27.54
N LEU A 257 49.62 17.69 27.02
CA LEU A 257 48.92 17.32 25.80
C LEU A 257 47.53 16.77 26.19
N PRO A 258 46.43 17.24 25.56
CA PRO A 258 45.07 16.85 25.90
C PRO A 258 44.72 15.45 25.36
N PRO A 259 43.68 14.79 25.90
CA PRO A 259 43.28 13.46 25.47
C PRO A 259 42.74 13.49 24.03
N ARG A 260 43.32 12.65 23.17
CA ARG A 260 42.82 12.37 21.82
C ARG A 260 41.37 11.89 21.87
N ARG A 261 40.44 12.76 21.47
CA ARG A 261 39.07 12.38 21.10
C ARG A 261 39.15 11.39 19.92
N LEU A 262 38.81 10.13 20.18
CA LEU A 262 38.48 9.15 19.15
C LEU A 262 37.25 9.63 18.39
N ARG A 263 37.47 10.29 17.24
CA ARG A 263 36.43 10.47 16.23
C ARG A 263 36.03 9.09 15.72
N ALA A 264 34.84 8.65 16.13
CA ALA A 264 34.14 7.55 15.49
C ALA A 264 34.00 7.85 14.00
N ARG A 265 34.75 7.12 13.17
CA ARG A 265 34.52 7.08 11.72
C ARG A 265 33.15 6.45 11.49
N SER A 266 32.14 7.29 11.29
CA SER A 266 30.89 6.88 10.66
C SER A 266 31.23 6.31 9.29
N HIS A 267 30.83 5.07 9.03
CA HIS A 267 30.79 4.48 7.69
C HIS A 267 30.00 5.40 6.75
N ARG A 268 30.69 6.25 5.98
CA ARG A 268 30.14 6.87 4.78
C ARG A 268 30.20 5.80 3.69
N THR A 269 29.06 5.22 3.38
CA THR A 269 28.82 4.56 2.10
C THR A 269 29.21 5.52 0.98
N CYS A 270 30.10 5.11 0.09
CA CYS A 270 30.40 5.82 -1.15
C CYS A 270 29.12 5.87 -2.00
N LEU A 271 28.42 7.01 -1.96
CA LEU A 271 27.39 7.36 -2.93
C LEU A 271 28.11 7.73 -4.23
N GLY A 272 27.70 7.14 -5.36
CA GLY A 272 28.22 7.50 -6.67
C GLY A 272 27.95 8.97 -6.97
N ARG A 273 28.89 9.65 -7.64
CA ARG A 273 28.87 11.09 -7.95
C ARG A 273 27.58 11.60 -8.64
N GLY A 274 26.76 10.70 -9.20
CA GLY A 274 25.50 11.01 -9.89
C GLY A 274 24.21 10.88 -9.07
N GLU A 275 24.19 10.20 -7.92
CA GLU A 275 22.97 10.11 -7.09
C GLU A 275 22.42 11.45 -6.55
N PRO A 276 23.25 12.41 -6.10
CA PRO A 276 22.72 13.69 -5.63
C PRO A 276 22.08 14.50 -6.77
N VAL A 277 22.63 14.44 -7.99
CA VAL A 277 22.10 15.18 -9.15
C VAL A 277 20.71 14.68 -9.54
N ILE A 278 20.50 13.36 -9.58
CA ILE A 278 19.19 12.78 -9.94
C ILE A 278 18.13 13.12 -8.87
N ALA A 279 18.51 13.15 -7.60
CA ALA A 279 17.61 13.55 -6.53
C ALA A 279 17.17 15.02 -6.65
N GLU A 280 18.09 15.94 -6.99
CA GLU A 280 17.75 17.34 -7.23
C GLU A 280 16.86 17.51 -8.48
N LEU A 281 17.11 16.75 -9.55
CA LEU A 281 16.21 16.72 -10.72
C LEU A 281 14.81 16.24 -10.34
N ALA A 282 14.67 15.24 -9.47
CA ALA A 282 13.38 14.77 -9.00
C ALA A 282 12.63 15.83 -8.17
N ARG A 283 13.34 16.62 -7.36
CA ARG A 283 12.75 17.74 -6.59
C ARG A 283 12.14 18.81 -7.49
N VAL A 284 12.74 19.06 -8.65
CA VAL A 284 12.23 20.02 -9.65
C VAL A 284 11.14 19.40 -10.52
N ALA A 285 11.24 18.10 -10.82
CA ALA A 285 10.30 17.40 -11.70
C ALA A 285 8.87 17.37 -11.16
N GLY A 286 8.67 17.21 -9.84
CA GLY A 286 7.36 17.29 -9.20
C GLY A 286 6.63 18.62 -9.47
N PRO A 287 7.24 19.77 -9.10
CA PRO A 287 6.72 21.10 -9.42
C PRO A 287 6.45 21.30 -10.92
N VAL A 288 7.38 20.90 -11.80
CA VAL A 288 7.21 21.05 -13.27
C VAL A 288 6.02 20.26 -13.78
N ALA A 289 5.87 19.00 -13.35
CA ALA A 289 4.75 18.17 -13.79
C ALA A 289 3.40 18.72 -13.31
N ALA A 290 3.35 19.19 -12.06
CA ALA A 290 2.13 19.73 -11.47
C ALA A 290 1.77 21.11 -12.05
N ALA A 291 2.76 21.96 -12.33
CA ALA A 291 2.59 23.22 -13.06
C ALA A 291 2.04 22.96 -14.47
N GLY A 292 2.55 21.94 -15.15
CA GLY A 292 2.07 21.51 -16.46
C GLY A 292 0.59 21.16 -16.45
N LEU A 293 0.13 20.36 -15.48
CA LEU A 293 -1.29 20.03 -15.31
C LEU A 293 -2.15 21.24 -14.93
N ALA A 294 -1.69 22.08 -14.01
CA ALA A 294 -2.41 23.30 -13.64
C ALA A 294 -2.58 24.22 -14.85
N THR A 295 -1.55 24.36 -15.68
CA THR A 295 -1.59 25.09 -16.95
C THR A 295 -2.58 24.44 -17.92
N LEU A 296 -2.55 23.11 -18.06
CA LEU A 296 -3.50 22.37 -18.90
C LEU A 296 -4.96 22.61 -18.47
N PHE A 297 -5.23 22.73 -17.16
CA PHE A 297 -6.58 22.96 -16.65
C PHE A 297 -7.06 24.40 -16.87
N VAL A 298 -6.21 25.38 -16.60
CA VAL A 298 -6.59 26.80 -16.53
C VAL A 298 -6.44 27.52 -17.87
N ALA A 299 -5.44 27.16 -18.68
CA ALA A 299 -5.11 27.90 -19.89
C ALA A 299 -6.20 27.77 -20.98
N PRO A 300 -6.65 28.90 -21.56
CA PRO A 300 -7.62 28.88 -22.67
C PRO A 300 -6.94 28.61 -24.02
N ARG A 301 -5.68 29.02 -24.19
CA ARG A 301 -4.95 28.87 -25.46
C ARG A 301 -4.43 27.44 -25.60
N ARG A 302 -4.72 26.79 -26.74
CA ARG A 302 -4.29 25.41 -27.04
C ARG A 302 -2.77 25.21 -26.96
N GLU A 303 -1.98 26.21 -27.33
CA GLU A 303 -0.51 26.16 -27.27
C GLU A 303 0.00 26.02 -25.84
N LEU A 304 -0.56 26.79 -24.91
CA LEU A 304 -0.23 26.71 -23.49
C LEU A 304 -0.68 25.38 -22.88
N ARG A 305 -1.81 24.84 -23.33
CA ARG A 305 -2.30 23.51 -22.92
C ARG A 305 -1.37 22.41 -23.41
N LEU A 306 -0.91 22.48 -24.65
CA LEU A 306 0.05 21.53 -25.22
C LEU A 306 1.40 21.62 -24.51
N ALA A 307 1.88 22.84 -24.23
CA ALA A 307 3.09 23.06 -23.43
C ALA A 307 2.92 22.52 -21.99
N GLY A 308 1.75 22.69 -21.38
CA GLY A 308 1.43 22.12 -20.08
C GLY A 308 1.45 20.59 -20.07
N LEU A 309 0.88 19.96 -21.09
CA LEU A 309 0.91 18.50 -21.27
C LEU A 309 2.34 17.98 -21.51
N ALA A 310 3.16 18.71 -22.26
CA ALA A 310 4.57 18.38 -22.46
C ALA A 310 5.38 18.50 -21.16
N ALA A 311 5.15 19.56 -20.37
CA ALA A 311 5.78 19.74 -19.06
C ALA A 311 5.38 18.63 -18.08
N TRP A 312 4.09 18.24 -18.08
CA TRP A 312 3.59 17.09 -17.34
C TRP A 312 4.32 15.79 -17.73
N ALA A 313 4.40 15.49 -19.03
CA ALA A 313 5.05 14.29 -19.53
C ALA A 313 6.55 14.26 -19.18
N LEU A 314 7.25 15.38 -19.33
CA LEU A 314 8.66 15.52 -18.99
C LEU A 314 8.91 15.31 -17.50
N GLY A 315 8.14 15.97 -16.63
CA GLY A 315 8.27 15.81 -15.18
C GLY A 315 7.96 14.38 -14.72
N CYS A 316 6.92 13.74 -15.28
CA CYS A 316 6.63 12.33 -15.05
C CYS A 316 7.79 11.41 -15.48
N ALA A 317 8.42 11.68 -16.64
CA ALA A 317 9.56 10.90 -17.13
C ALA A 317 10.78 11.02 -16.20
N VAL A 318 11.08 12.22 -15.69
CA VAL A 318 12.18 12.44 -14.73
C VAL A 318 11.89 11.73 -13.39
N LEU A 319 10.66 11.81 -12.88
CA LEU A 319 10.27 11.09 -11.66
C LEU A 319 10.35 9.56 -11.86
N ALA A 320 9.90 9.05 -13.01
CA ALA A 320 10.01 7.63 -13.35
C ALA A 320 11.46 7.17 -13.41
N TYR A 321 12.33 8.00 -14.01
CA TYR A 321 13.77 7.74 -14.06
C TYR A 321 14.41 7.74 -12.67
N TYR A 322 14.03 8.67 -11.79
CA TYR A 322 14.50 8.70 -10.40
C TYR A 322 14.08 7.46 -9.60
N LEU A 323 12.86 6.96 -9.83
CA LEU A 323 12.34 5.77 -9.16
C LEU A 323 12.84 4.45 -9.76
N ALA A 324 13.47 4.50 -10.93
CA ALA A 324 13.93 3.33 -11.65
C ALA A 324 15.04 2.59 -10.86
N PRO A 325 14.91 1.27 -10.64
CA PRO A 325 15.91 0.50 -9.93
C PRO A 325 17.25 0.43 -10.70
N HIS A 326 18.35 0.58 -9.96
CA HIS A 326 19.70 0.51 -10.50
C HIS A 326 19.97 -0.86 -11.15
N GLY A 327 20.71 -0.86 -12.27
CA GLY A 327 21.11 -2.09 -12.99
C GLY A 327 20.09 -2.67 -13.98
N HIS A 328 18.86 -2.14 -14.05
CA HIS A 328 17.79 -2.65 -14.95
C HIS A 328 17.39 -1.65 -16.06
N ARG A 329 18.23 -0.64 -16.29
CA ARG A 329 17.95 0.46 -17.24
C ARG A 329 17.60 0.01 -18.67
N PRO A 330 18.30 -0.94 -19.32
CA PRO A 330 17.95 -1.33 -20.69
C PRO A 330 16.59 -2.03 -20.76
N LEU A 331 16.27 -2.88 -19.77
CA LEU A 331 14.96 -3.53 -19.69
C LEU A 331 13.83 -2.51 -19.50
N LEU A 332 14.03 -1.52 -18.62
CA LEU A 332 13.06 -0.46 -18.39
C LEU A 332 12.90 0.46 -19.62
N ALA A 333 13.98 0.71 -20.36
CA ALA A 333 13.93 1.47 -21.61
C ALA A 333 13.14 0.71 -22.69
N ALA A 334 13.39 -0.59 -22.86
CA ALA A 334 12.62 -1.43 -23.78
C ALA A 334 11.13 -1.50 -23.39
N ALA A 335 10.85 -1.65 -22.09
CA ALA A 335 9.48 -1.61 -21.58
C ALA A 335 8.80 -0.25 -21.80
N ALA A 336 9.55 0.86 -21.70
CA ALA A 336 9.03 2.19 -21.99
C ALA A 336 8.68 2.37 -23.48
N VAL A 337 9.53 1.88 -24.38
CA VAL A 337 9.26 1.90 -25.83
C VAL A 337 8.04 1.06 -26.18
N GLY A 338 7.97 -0.18 -25.70
CA GLY A 338 6.81 -1.04 -25.89
C GLY A 338 5.53 -0.44 -25.29
N GLY A 339 5.64 0.14 -24.10
CA GLY A 339 4.55 0.86 -23.43
C GLY A 339 4.05 2.07 -24.23
N LEU A 340 4.95 2.83 -24.86
CA LEU A 340 4.60 3.97 -25.71
C LEU A 340 3.87 3.52 -26.99
N ALA A 341 4.31 2.43 -27.61
CA ALA A 341 3.63 1.85 -28.78
C ALA A 341 2.21 1.38 -28.42
N LEU A 342 2.05 0.69 -27.29
CA LEU A 342 0.73 0.29 -26.78
C LEU A 342 -0.14 1.50 -26.43
N ALA A 343 0.44 2.55 -25.83
CA ALA A 343 -0.28 3.79 -25.54
C ALA A 343 -0.72 4.50 -26.83
N ALA A 344 0.08 4.49 -27.90
CA ALA A 344 -0.29 5.06 -29.19
C ALA A 344 -1.42 4.28 -29.87
N ALA A 345 -1.38 2.95 -29.84
CA ALA A 345 -2.47 2.10 -30.30
C ALA A 345 -3.75 2.34 -29.48
N GLY A 346 -3.62 2.43 -28.16
CA GLY A 346 -4.71 2.80 -27.26
C GLY A 346 -5.27 4.18 -27.61
N ALA A 347 -4.41 5.18 -27.85
CA ALA A 347 -4.82 6.53 -28.22
C ALA A 347 -5.62 6.54 -29.54
N TYR A 348 -5.19 5.77 -30.54
CA TYR A 348 -5.96 5.58 -31.78
C TYR A 348 -7.36 5.02 -31.50
N LEU A 349 -7.48 4.00 -30.65
CA LEU A 349 -8.78 3.44 -30.25
C LEU A 349 -9.62 4.45 -29.49
N LEU A 350 -9.03 5.25 -28.59
CA LEU A 350 -9.74 6.30 -27.85
C LEU A 350 -10.20 7.45 -28.77
N LEU A 351 -9.46 7.77 -29.82
CA LEU A 351 -9.88 8.76 -30.81
C LEU A 351 -11.04 8.24 -31.66
N ARG A 352 -11.02 6.96 -32.01
CA ARG A 352 -12.10 6.30 -32.78
C ARG A 352 -13.35 6.04 -31.95
N TRP A 353 -13.17 5.62 -30.69
CA TRP A 353 -14.23 5.24 -29.76
C TRP A 353 -13.98 5.86 -28.37
N PRO A 354 -14.31 7.15 -28.18
CA PRO A 354 -13.97 7.90 -26.96
C PRO A 354 -14.50 7.29 -25.66
N TRP A 355 -15.67 6.65 -25.71
CA TRP A 355 -16.29 6.01 -24.53
C TRP A 355 -15.47 4.84 -23.96
N LEU A 356 -14.56 4.26 -24.74
CA LEU A 356 -13.63 3.24 -24.25
C LEU A 356 -12.77 3.75 -23.10
N LEU A 357 -12.48 5.06 -23.02
CA LEU A 357 -11.70 5.63 -21.92
C LEU A 357 -12.38 5.38 -20.57
N ALA A 358 -13.69 5.63 -20.48
CA ALA A 358 -14.44 5.45 -19.24
C ALA A 358 -14.50 3.99 -18.81
N LEU A 359 -14.79 3.09 -19.75
CA LEU A 359 -14.88 1.66 -19.45
C LEU A 359 -13.52 1.05 -19.12
N ALA A 360 -12.47 1.41 -19.87
CA ALA A 360 -11.12 0.91 -19.63
C ALA A 360 -10.56 1.44 -18.30
N ALA A 361 -10.79 2.73 -17.98
CA ALA A 361 -10.41 3.29 -16.70
C ALA A 361 -11.10 2.53 -15.56
N LEU A 362 -12.43 2.34 -15.63
CA LEU A 362 -13.16 1.60 -14.60
C LEU A 362 -12.70 0.14 -14.46
N ALA A 363 -12.53 -0.58 -15.58
CA ALA A 363 -12.06 -1.96 -15.60
C ALA A 363 -10.65 -2.11 -15.00
N CYS A 364 -9.80 -1.09 -15.10
CA CYS A 364 -8.43 -1.10 -14.58
C CYS A 364 -8.32 -0.71 -13.09
N VAL A 365 -9.39 -0.22 -12.46
CA VAL A 365 -9.39 0.15 -11.02
C VAL A 365 -8.87 -0.98 -10.10
N PRO A 366 -9.32 -2.25 -10.22
CA PRO A 366 -8.83 -3.35 -9.39
C PRO A 366 -7.47 -3.90 -9.83
N ALA A 367 -7.03 -3.63 -11.07
CA ALA A 367 -5.93 -4.32 -11.73
C ALA A 367 -4.56 -3.85 -11.21
N ARG A 368 -4.14 -4.39 -10.07
CA ARG A 368 -2.82 -4.14 -9.49
C ARG A 368 -1.89 -5.31 -9.78
N ILE A 369 -0.93 -5.10 -10.67
CA ILE A 369 0.05 -6.11 -11.07
C ILE A 369 1.23 -6.08 -10.10
N GLN A 370 1.64 -7.25 -9.63
CA GLN A 370 2.84 -7.40 -8.84
C GLN A 370 4.05 -7.37 -9.76
N VAL A 371 4.87 -6.33 -9.62
CA VAL A 371 6.15 -6.23 -10.32
C VAL A 371 7.24 -6.42 -9.28
N THR A 372 8.03 -7.48 -9.47
CA THR A 372 9.25 -7.70 -8.68
C THR A 372 10.41 -7.12 -9.46
N VAL A 373 11.08 -6.12 -8.90
CA VAL A 373 12.34 -5.61 -9.48
C VAL A 373 13.42 -5.66 -8.42
N GLY A 374 14.44 -6.50 -8.65
CA GLY A 374 15.46 -6.83 -7.65
C GLY A 374 14.85 -7.49 -6.42
N SER A 375 15.14 -6.95 -5.23
CA SER A 375 14.62 -7.45 -3.94
C SER A 375 13.32 -6.76 -3.47
N THR A 376 12.76 -5.88 -4.30
CA THR A 376 11.57 -5.09 -3.98
C THR A 376 10.38 -5.54 -4.80
N GLN A 377 9.29 -5.90 -4.12
CA GLN A 377 7.99 -6.14 -4.73
C GLN A 377 7.11 -4.90 -4.59
N ALA A 378 6.52 -4.47 -5.71
CA ALA A 378 5.55 -3.38 -5.77
C ALA A 378 4.26 -3.86 -6.42
N SER A 379 3.11 -3.44 -5.88
CA SER A 379 1.80 -3.68 -6.47
C SER A 379 1.38 -2.39 -7.18
N LEU A 380 1.46 -2.38 -8.51
CA LEU A 380 1.33 -1.18 -9.35
C LEU A 380 0.08 -1.26 -10.22
N LEU A 381 -0.55 -0.12 -10.48
CA LEU A 381 -1.70 0.01 -11.38
C LEU A 381 -1.26 0.11 -12.85
N VAL A 382 -0.37 -0.79 -13.29
CA VAL A 382 0.24 -0.74 -14.64
C VAL A 382 -0.81 -0.65 -15.76
N PRO A 383 -1.92 -1.42 -15.75
CA PRO A 383 -2.95 -1.29 -16.78
C PRO A 383 -3.59 0.11 -16.79
N MET A 384 -3.87 0.67 -15.62
CA MET A 384 -4.40 2.04 -15.51
C MET A 384 -3.41 3.08 -16.05
N TYR A 385 -2.11 2.93 -15.78
CA TYR A 385 -1.10 3.84 -16.33
C TYR A 385 -1.05 3.79 -17.86
N GLY A 386 -1.27 2.61 -18.45
CA GLY A 386 -1.47 2.46 -19.90
C GLY A 386 -2.69 3.23 -20.42
N VAL A 387 -3.83 3.14 -19.72
CA VAL A 387 -5.04 3.90 -20.05
C VAL A 387 -4.79 5.41 -19.98
N VAL A 388 -4.11 5.88 -18.93
CA VAL A 388 -3.75 7.30 -18.77
C VAL A 388 -2.78 7.76 -19.86
N ALA A 389 -1.77 6.95 -20.21
CA ALA A 389 -0.83 7.29 -21.28
C ALA A 389 -1.53 7.37 -22.65
N ALA A 390 -2.44 6.44 -22.94
CA ALA A 390 -3.27 6.50 -24.15
C ALA A 390 -4.16 7.75 -24.17
N ALA A 391 -4.76 8.10 -23.02
CA ALA A 391 -5.56 9.32 -22.88
C ALA A 391 -4.70 10.59 -23.09
N ALA A 392 -3.47 10.61 -22.57
CA ALA A 392 -2.53 11.72 -22.76
C ALA A 392 -2.18 11.94 -24.23
N LEU A 393 -1.85 10.87 -24.96
CA LEU A 393 -1.54 10.94 -26.39
C LEU A 393 -2.76 11.34 -27.23
N ALA A 394 -3.95 10.79 -26.92
CA ALA A 394 -5.18 11.20 -27.57
C ALA A 394 -5.50 12.68 -27.33
N PHE A 395 -5.28 13.18 -26.10
CA PHE A 395 -5.46 14.59 -25.76
C PHE A 395 -4.44 15.48 -26.51
N ALA A 396 -3.17 15.10 -26.55
CA ALA A 396 -2.14 15.81 -27.32
C ALA A 396 -2.53 15.91 -28.81
N TRP A 397 -3.00 14.81 -29.40
CA TRP A 397 -3.45 14.77 -30.79
C TRP A 397 -4.64 15.69 -31.05
N GLN A 398 -5.63 15.70 -30.15
CA GLN A 398 -6.79 16.60 -30.25
C GLN A 398 -6.36 18.08 -30.22
N LEU A 399 -5.48 18.45 -29.29
CA LEU A 399 -4.95 19.82 -29.21
C LEU A 399 -4.17 20.21 -30.48
N ALA A 400 -3.34 19.30 -30.99
CA ALA A 400 -2.57 19.52 -32.22
C ALA A 400 -3.48 19.65 -33.47
N LYS A 401 -4.65 19.01 -33.47
CA LYS A 401 -5.66 19.12 -34.54
C LYS A 401 -6.60 20.32 -34.39
N GLY A 402 -6.36 21.20 -33.42
CA GLY A 402 -7.10 22.45 -33.26
C GLY A 402 -8.30 22.38 -32.31
N ASP A 403 -8.34 21.42 -31.38
CA ASP A 403 -9.36 21.40 -30.34
C ASP A 403 -9.13 22.53 -29.32
N ASP A 404 -9.95 23.58 -29.41
CA ASP A 404 -9.86 24.78 -28.55
C ASP A 404 -10.73 24.68 -27.27
N ARG A 405 -11.29 23.50 -26.96
CA ARG A 405 -12.05 23.33 -25.71
C ARG A 405 -11.15 23.54 -24.49
N ALA A 406 -11.64 24.31 -23.53
CA ALA A 406 -10.96 24.62 -22.28
C ALA A 406 -11.93 24.66 -21.08
N ARG A 407 -11.37 24.63 -19.86
CA ARG A 407 -12.09 24.68 -18.58
C ARG A 407 -13.14 23.58 -18.42
N GLU A 408 -12.80 22.37 -18.85
CA GLU A 408 -13.70 21.21 -18.88
C GLU A 408 -14.18 20.78 -17.48
N LEU A 409 -13.40 21.09 -16.46
CA LEU A 409 -13.73 20.83 -15.06
C LEU A 409 -14.63 21.90 -14.44
N GLY A 410 -15.05 22.91 -15.21
CA GLY A 410 -15.97 23.97 -14.75
C GLY A 410 -15.48 24.63 -13.45
N PRO A 411 -16.34 24.76 -12.41
CA PRO A 411 -15.95 25.34 -11.13
C PRO A 411 -14.87 24.56 -10.36
N LEU A 412 -14.57 23.31 -10.73
CA LEU A 412 -13.48 22.54 -10.12
C LEU A 412 -12.10 22.85 -10.72
N THR A 413 -12.04 23.60 -11.81
CA THR A 413 -10.78 23.91 -12.52
C THR A 413 -9.74 24.51 -11.57
N LEU A 414 -10.10 25.57 -10.84
CA LEU A 414 -9.19 26.27 -9.93
C LEU A 414 -8.83 25.46 -8.67
N PRO A 415 -9.78 24.89 -7.89
CA PRO A 415 -9.42 24.13 -6.70
C PRO A 415 -8.59 22.89 -7.03
N LEU A 416 -8.90 22.18 -8.12
CA LEU A 416 -8.12 21.00 -8.51
C LEU A 416 -6.72 21.39 -9.01
N ALA A 417 -6.61 22.43 -9.84
CA ALA A 417 -5.31 22.95 -10.29
C ALA A 417 -4.45 23.41 -9.12
N GLY A 418 -5.02 24.21 -8.20
CA GLY A 418 -4.32 24.71 -7.02
C GLY A 418 -3.85 23.57 -6.11
N PHE A 419 -4.72 22.60 -5.81
CA PHE A 419 -4.39 21.47 -4.95
C PHE A 419 -3.29 20.57 -5.56
N VAL A 420 -3.39 20.22 -6.85
CA VAL A 420 -2.38 19.40 -7.54
C VAL A 420 -1.06 20.15 -7.64
N PHE A 421 -1.10 21.44 -8.00
CA PHE A 421 0.09 22.28 -8.08
C PHE A 421 0.82 22.39 -6.74
N TRP A 422 0.08 22.70 -5.67
CA TRP A 422 0.65 22.80 -4.33
C TRP A 422 1.26 21.46 -3.88
N SER A 423 0.53 20.35 -4.09
CA SER A 423 1.02 19.01 -3.78
C SER A 423 2.34 18.70 -4.51
N GLY A 424 2.42 19.04 -5.80
CA GLY A 424 3.65 18.88 -6.60
C GLY A 424 4.80 19.77 -6.13
N ILE A 425 4.53 21.03 -5.79
CA ILE A 425 5.51 21.97 -5.24
C ILE A 425 6.14 21.40 -3.96
N THR A 426 5.33 20.81 -3.08
CA THR A 426 5.81 20.31 -1.78
C THR A 426 6.86 19.19 -1.88
N LEU A 427 7.01 18.56 -3.05
CA LEU A 427 8.08 17.60 -3.29
C LEU A 427 9.47 18.23 -3.15
N ALA A 428 9.61 19.52 -3.47
CA ALA A 428 10.89 20.24 -3.42
C ALA A 428 11.54 20.16 -2.04
N TRP A 429 10.74 20.20 -0.96
CA TRP A 429 11.20 20.09 0.43
C TRP A 429 10.77 18.79 1.13
N SER A 430 10.31 17.77 0.40
CA SER A 430 9.85 16.53 1.01
C SER A 430 10.96 15.84 1.83
N GLN A 431 10.62 15.47 3.06
CA GLN A 431 11.50 14.69 3.94
C GLN A 431 11.76 13.28 3.39
N ASP A 432 10.83 12.72 2.62
CA ASP A 432 10.97 11.42 1.94
C ASP A 432 10.69 11.59 0.44
N LEU A 433 11.70 12.13 -0.26
CA LEU A 433 11.65 12.39 -1.70
C LEU A 433 11.20 11.17 -2.52
N ARG A 434 11.61 9.96 -2.12
CA ARG A 434 11.24 8.73 -2.83
C ARG A 434 9.76 8.42 -2.67
N GLN A 435 9.23 8.49 -1.45
CA GLN A 435 7.80 8.28 -1.19
C GLN A 435 6.95 9.36 -1.86
N GLY A 436 7.35 10.63 -1.77
CA GLY A 436 6.66 11.74 -2.43
C GLY A 436 6.64 11.62 -3.95
N ALA A 437 7.75 11.20 -4.56
CA ALA A 437 7.82 10.94 -6.00
C ALA A 437 6.88 9.78 -6.41
N ILE A 438 6.77 8.73 -5.58
CA ILE A 438 5.82 7.64 -5.82
C ILE A 438 4.38 8.16 -5.77
N GLU A 439 4.03 8.96 -4.75
CA GLU A 439 2.67 9.47 -4.60
C GLU A 439 2.24 10.36 -5.77
N LEU A 440 3.11 11.26 -6.21
CA LEU A 440 2.85 12.11 -7.37
C LEU A 440 2.75 11.30 -8.66
N LEU A 441 3.74 10.47 -8.96
CA LEU A 441 3.83 9.75 -10.23
C LEU A 441 2.76 8.66 -10.36
N ALA A 442 2.44 7.96 -9.26
CA ALA A 442 1.52 6.83 -9.29
C ALA A 442 0.04 7.25 -9.16
N PHE A 443 -0.25 8.39 -8.54
CA PHE A 443 -1.62 8.75 -8.17
C PHE A 443 -2.02 10.16 -8.61
N TYR A 444 -1.37 11.21 -8.08
CA TYR A 444 -1.84 12.58 -8.31
C TYR A 444 -1.75 13.02 -9.78
N LEU A 445 -0.56 12.90 -10.37
CA LEU A 445 -0.32 13.35 -11.75
C LEU A 445 -1.13 12.56 -12.79
N PRO A 446 -1.15 11.21 -12.79
CA PRO A 446 -1.91 10.47 -13.78
C PRO A 446 -3.44 10.61 -13.59
N PHE A 447 -3.94 10.62 -12.36
CA PHE A 447 -5.39 10.66 -12.13
C PHE A 447 -5.97 12.06 -12.27
N ALA A 448 -5.19 13.12 -12.04
CA ALA A 448 -5.55 14.48 -12.41
C ALA A 448 -5.73 14.61 -13.94
N LEU A 449 -4.83 14.01 -14.73
CA LEU A 449 -5.00 13.96 -16.19
C LEU A 449 -6.22 13.13 -16.60
N LEU A 450 -6.46 11.99 -15.92
CA LEU A 450 -7.64 11.17 -16.16
C LEU A 450 -8.95 11.94 -15.89
N ALA A 451 -9.00 12.75 -14.83
CA ALA A 451 -10.18 13.54 -14.49
C ALA A 451 -10.57 14.51 -15.62
N VAL A 452 -9.62 15.27 -16.17
CA VAL A 452 -9.88 16.17 -17.30
C VAL A 452 -10.19 15.40 -18.59
N ALA A 453 -9.55 14.25 -18.81
CA ALA A 453 -9.82 13.42 -19.99
C ALA A 453 -11.24 12.84 -19.96
N LEU A 454 -11.74 12.41 -18.80
CA LEU A 454 -13.12 11.96 -18.61
C LEU A 454 -14.13 13.11 -18.77
N ALA A 455 -13.78 14.32 -18.32
CA ALA A 455 -14.61 15.51 -18.50
C ALA A 455 -14.77 15.93 -19.98
N ARG A 456 -13.87 15.50 -20.86
CA ARG A 456 -13.90 15.78 -22.31
C ARG A 456 -14.75 14.83 -23.13
N LEU A 457 -15.19 13.72 -22.56
CA LEU A 457 -15.91 12.69 -23.30
C LEU A 457 -17.30 13.19 -23.73
N PRO A 458 -17.77 12.79 -24.93
CA PRO A 458 -19.12 13.09 -25.39
C PRO A 458 -20.13 12.16 -24.69
N TRP A 459 -20.38 12.40 -23.40
CA TRP A 459 -21.23 11.56 -22.57
C TRP A 459 -22.66 11.48 -23.14
N ARG A 460 -23.16 10.24 -23.21
CA ARG A 460 -24.55 9.93 -23.55
C ARG A 460 -25.14 9.01 -22.49
N PRO A 461 -26.47 8.97 -22.32
CA PRO A 461 -27.12 8.11 -21.33
C PRO A 461 -26.74 6.63 -21.46
N GLU A 462 -26.56 6.12 -22.68
CA GLU A 462 -26.22 4.73 -22.94
C GLU A 462 -24.84 4.37 -22.39
N TRP A 463 -23.86 5.29 -22.52
CA TRP A 463 -22.49 5.07 -22.04
C TRP A 463 -22.39 5.18 -20.52
N LEU A 464 -23.19 6.04 -19.90
CA LEU A 464 -23.34 6.08 -18.44
C LEU A 464 -23.97 4.78 -17.93
N GLY A 465 -25.01 4.28 -18.62
CA GLY A 465 -25.61 2.98 -18.35
C GLY A 465 -24.60 1.84 -18.46
N ALA A 466 -23.81 1.80 -19.55
CA ALA A 466 -22.75 0.80 -19.74
C ALA A 466 -21.68 0.87 -18.63
N THR A 467 -21.31 2.07 -18.21
CA THR A 467 -20.35 2.27 -17.10
C THR A 467 -20.92 1.74 -15.78
N TRP A 468 -22.20 1.98 -15.50
CA TRP A 468 -22.87 1.41 -14.33
C TRP A 468 -22.97 -0.13 -14.41
N VAL A 469 -23.35 -0.69 -15.57
CA VAL A 469 -23.40 -2.15 -15.77
C VAL A 469 -22.02 -2.77 -15.51
N LEU A 470 -20.95 -2.16 -16.02
CA LEU A 470 -19.58 -2.61 -15.76
C LEU A 470 -19.24 -2.53 -14.27
N LEU A 471 -19.56 -1.42 -13.60
CA LEU A 471 -19.33 -1.26 -12.15
C LEU A 471 -20.05 -2.34 -11.34
N ALA A 472 -21.35 -2.53 -11.58
CA ALA A 472 -22.18 -3.50 -10.89
C ALA A 472 -21.73 -4.94 -11.20
N GLY A 473 -21.43 -5.24 -12.47
CA GLY A 473 -20.93 -6.54 -12.90
C GLY A 473 -19.59 -6.90 -12.24
N MET A 474 -18.63 -5.97 -12.24
CA MET A 474 -17.36 -6.14 -11.53
C MET A 474 -17.57 -6.38 -10.03
N ALA A 475 -18.46 -5.62 -9.39
CA ALA A 475 -18.75 -5.80 -7.96
C ALA A 475 -19.33 -7.17 -7.65
N VAL A 476 -20.26 -7.67 -8.47
CA VAL A 476 -20.83 -9.02 -8.34
C VAL A 476 -19.75 -10.08 -8.52
N VAL A 477 -18.93 -9.99 -9.57
CA VAL A 477 -17.84 -10.95 -9.81
C VAL A 477 -16.85 -10.95 -8.64
N PHE A 478 -16.43 -9.78 -8.16
CA PHE A 478 -15.48 -9.68 -7.05
C PHE A 478 -16.07 -10.13 -5.72
N ALA A 479 -17.37 -9.91 -5.49
CA ALA A 479 -18.09 -10.43 -4.35
C ALA A 479 -18.15 -11.97 -4.36
N ILE A 480 -18.47 -12.57 -5.51
CA ILE A 480 -18.47 -14.04 -5.68
C ILE A 480 -17.07 -14.60 -5.42
N VAL A 481 -16.03 -14.00 -5.97
CA VAL A 481 -14.63 -14.40 -5.70
C VAL A 481 -14.32 -14.27 -4.21
N GLY A 482 -14.73 -13.19 -3.54
CA GLY A 482 -14.54 -13.01 -2.11
C GLY A 482 -15.26 -14.08 -1.28
N ILE A 483 -16.50 -14.44 -1.65
CA ILE A 483 -17.27 -15.51 -1.01
C ILE A 483 -16.55 -16.85 -1.19
N TYR A 484 -16.07 -17.15 -2.40
CA TYR A 484 -15.26 -18.35 -2.68
C TYR A 484 -14.03 -18.40 -1.76
N GLN A 485 -13.24 -17.33 -1.71
CA GLN A 485 -12.04 -17.25 -0.85
C GLN A 485 -12.34 -17.49 0.63
N TYR A 486 -13.51 -17.03 1.10
CA TYR A 486 -13.94 -17.24 2.48
C TYR A 486 -14.29 -18.70 2.76
N GLN A 487 -14.97 -19.36 1.81
CA GLN A 487 -15.37 -20.76 1.93
C GLN A 487 -14.18 -21.71 1.84
N THR A 488 -13.30 -21.51 0.85
CA THR A 488 -12.15 -22.40 0.59
C THR A 488 -10.95 -22.10 1.48
N ARG A 489 -10.94 -20.96 2.17
CA ARG A 489 -9.78 -20.44 2.90
C ARG A 489 -8.53 -20.32 2.01
N ASP A 490 -8.75 -20.06 0.73
CA ASP A 490 -7.71 -19.82 -0.27
C ASP A 490 -7.65 -18.33 -0.62
N ILE A 491 -6.55 -17.66 -0.29
CA ILE A 491 -6.32 -16.25 -0.69
C ILE A 491 -5.36 -16.22 -1.87
N PHE A 492 -5.79 -15.56 -2.93
CA PHE A 492 -4.97 -15.38 -4.12
C PHE A 492 -3.82 -14.40 -3.86
N TRP A 493 -2.59 -14.89 -4.08
CA TRP A 493 -1.37 -14.11 -4.25
C TRP A 493 -1.11 -13.00 -3.21
N ASN A 494 -1.58 -13.13 -1.96
CA ASN A 494 -1.44 -12.08 -0.94
C ASN A 494 -0.89 -12.61 0.40
N PRO A 495 0.44 -12.71 0.53
CA PRO A 495 1.09 -13.21 1.75
C PRO A 495 0.74 -12.40 3.00
N LYS A 496 0.45 -11.10 2.86
CA LYS A 496 0.10 -10.24 4.01
C LYS A 496 -1.23 -10.63 4.61
N VAL A 497 -2.24 -10.88 3.79
CA VAL A 497 -3.56 -11.31 4.26
C VAL A 497 -3.49 -12.73 4.82
N LEU A 498 -2.76 -13.64 4.18
CA LEU A 498 -2.53 -15.00 4.67
C LEU A 498 -1.90 -14.99 6.08
N VAL A 499 -0.82 -14.25 6.27
CA VAL A 499 -0.16 -14.07 7.58
C VAL A 499 -1.11 -13.46 8.60
N GLY A 500 -1.89 -12.45 8.20
CA GLY A 500 -2.87 -11.80 9.10
C GLY A 500 -3.96 -12.76 9.56
N ASN A 501 -4.53 -13.54 8.64
CA ASN A 501 -5.59 -14.51 8.91
C ASN A 501 -5.11 -15.66 9.80
N ALA A 502 -3.85 -16.07 9.71
CA ALA A 502 -3.30 -17.11 10.58
C ALA A 502 -3.41 -16.74 12.07
N TYR A 503 -3.26 -15.45 12.40
CA TYR A 503 -3.28 -14.99 13.79
C TYR A 503 -4.60 -14.34 14.22
N ALA A 504 -5.45 -13.92 13.28
CA ALA A 504 -6.73 -13.28 13.57
C ALA A 504 -7.80 -14.31 13.98
N PRO A 505 -8.71 -13.97 14.90
CA PRO A 505 -9.85 -14.83 15.27
C PRO A 505 -10.93 -14.87 14.17
N PHE A 506 -10.76 -14.12 13.09
CA PHE A 506 -11.63 -14.08 11.93
C PHE A 506 -10.82 -14.25 10.65
N TYR A 507 -11.49 -14.68 9.59
CA TYR A 507 -10.87 -14.86 8.27
C TYR A 507 -11.38 -13.78 7.31
N ARG A 508 -10.50 -12.87 6.88
CA ARG A 508 -10.87 -11.78 5.96
C ARG A 508 -10.43 -12.06 4.53
N VAL A 509 -11.22 -11.61 3.58
CA VAL A 509 -10.95 -11.78 2.14
C VAL A 509 -10.65 -10.46 1.45
N ASN A 510 -9.83 -10.51 0.41
CA ASN A 510 -9.45 -9.36 -0.43
C ASN A 510 -9.94 -9.49 -1.88
N SER A 511 -10.58 -10.61 -2.25
CA SER A 511 -10.93 -10.91 -3.63
C SER A 511 -9.68 -10.78 -4.53
N VAL A 512 -9.80 -10.13 -5.68
CA VAL A 512 -8.68 -9.82 -6.60
C VAL A 512 -7.87 -8.58 -6.19
N PHE A 513 -8.27 -7.88 -5.13
CA PHE A 513 -7.58 -6.67 -4.65
C PHE A 513 -6.41 -7.04 -3.73
N TRP A 514 -5.48 -6.10 -3.51
CA TRP A 514 -4.40 -6.30 -2.54
C TRP A 514 -4.82 -6.03 -1.09
N ASP A 515 -5.85 -5.21 -0.87
CA ASP A 515 -6.30 -4.80 0.46
C ASP A 515 -7.81 -5.05 0.62
N PRO A 516 -8.24 -5.78 1.68
CA PRO A 516 -9.66 -6.01 1.98
C PRO A 516 -10.49 -4.74 2.12
N SER A 517 -9.90 -3.65 2.61
CA SER A 517 -10.60 -2.37 2.81
C SER A 517 -10.85 -1.67 1.47
N ILE A 518 -9.91 -1.77 0.52
CA ILE A 518 -10.09 -1.25 -0.84
C ILE A 518 -11.12 -2.08 -1.62
N TYR A 519 -11.08 -3.41 -1.48
CA TYR A 519 -12.12 -4.30 -1.98
C TYR A 519 -13.50 -3.91 -1.42
N GLY A 520 -13.61 -3.75 -0.10
CA GLY A 520 -14.85 -3.33 0.54
C GLY A 520 -15.34 -1.97 0.03
N ARG A 521 -14.46 -0.96 -0.11
CA ARG A 521 -14.81 0.35 -0.66
C ARG A 521 -15.37 0.25 -2.09
N PHE A 522 -14.75 -0.56 -2.95
CA PHE A 522 -15.24 -0.77 -4.32
C PHE A 522 -16.67 -1.32 -4.34
N LEU A 523 -16.96 -2.32 -3.50
CA LEU A 523 -18.32 -2.87 -3.35
C LEU A 523 -19.30 -1.81 -2.84
N VAL A 524 -18.90 -0.98 -1.87
CA VAL A 524 -19.75 0.11 -1.35
C VAL A 524 -20.11 1.10 -2.44
N VAL A 525 -19.15 1.50 -3.29
CA VAL A 525 -19.40 2.40 -4.44
C VAL A 525 -20.45 1.79 -5.37
N ALA A 526 -20.32 0.52 -5.73
CA ALA A 526 -21.27 -0.18 -6.60
C ALA A 526 -22.67 -0.36 -5.98
N ILE A 527 -22.72 -0.68 -4.67
CA ILE A 527 -23.97 -0.81 -3.91
C ILE A 527 -24.70 0.54 -3.90
N LEU A 528 -24.01 1.64 -3.60
CA LEU A 528 -24.61 2.96 -3.49
C LEU A 528 -25.09 3.48 -4.85
N ALA A 529 -24.30 3.31 -5.92
CA ALA A 529 -24.72 3.66 -7.27
C ALA A 529 -25.99 2.90 -7.68
N SER A 530 -26.04 1.59 -7.39
CA SER A 530 -27.21 0.75 -7.68
C SER A 530 -28.42 1.09 -6.80
N LEU A 531 -28.19 1.48 -5.54
CA LEU A 531 -29.25 1.84 -4.60
C LEU A 531 -29.98 3.12 -5.04
N VAL A 532 -29.27 4.11 -5.59
CA VAL A 532 -29.90 5.31 -6.16
C VAL A 532 -30.89 4.93 -7.26
N LEU A 533 -30.52 4.01 -8.16
CA LEU A 533 -31.41 3.55 -9.24
C LEU A 533 -32.64 2.79 -8.73
N VAL A 534 -32.50 2.03 -7.65
CA VAL A 534 -33.61 1.32 -6.99
C VAL A 534 -34.56 2.30 -6.31
N VAL A 535 -34.03 3.28 -5.58
CA VAL A 535 -34.80 4.21 -4.76
C VAL A 535 -35.54 5.24 -5.61
N HIS A 536 -34.90 5.76 -6.66
CA HIS A 536 -35.49 6.78 -7.55
C HIS A 536 -36.21 6.19 -8.77
N GLY A 537 -36.53 4.90 -8.73
CA GLY A 537 -37.53 4.29 -9.62
C GLY A 537 -37.10 4.11 -11.07
N ALA A 538 -35.91 3.55 -11.31
CA ALA A 538 -35.49 3.12 -12.65
C ALA A 538 -36.46 2.06 -13.25
N ALA A 539 -36.29 1.73 -14.54
CA ALA A 539 -37.09 0.70 -15.19
C ALA A 539 -37.07 -0.63 -14.39
N ARG A 540 -38.21 -1.35 -14.33
CA ARG A 540 -38.37 -2.56 -13.49
C ARG A 540 -37.23 -3.57 -13.65
N ARG A 541 -36.74 -3.78 -14.88
CA ARG A 541 -35.60 -4.67 -15.18
C ARG A 541 -34.30 -4.21 -14.49
N ILE A 542 -34.04 -2.90 -14.50
CA ILE A 542 -32.88 -2.27 -13.84
C ILE A 542 -33.02 -2.41 -12.32
N VAL A 543 -34.20 -2.14 -11.76
CA VAL A 543 -34.43 -2.27 -10.31
C VAL A 543 -34.17 -3.71 -9.83
N VAL A 544 -34.63 -4.72 -10.56
CA VAL A 544 -34.38 -6.13 -10.22
C VAL A 544 -32.89 -6.46 -10.31
N ALA A 545 -32.22 -6.08 -11.41
CA ALA A 545 -30.79 -6.32 -11.59
C ALA A 545 -29.94 -5.60 -10.52
N ALA A 546 -30.25 -4.33 -10.24
CA ALA A 546 -29.59 -3.52 -9.22
C ALA A 546 -29.79 -4.11 -7.82
N SER A 547 -31.00 -4.57 -7.49
CA SER A 547 -31.30 -5.21 -6.20
C SER A 547 -30.52 -6.51 -6.01
N ALA A 548 -30.46 -7.36 -7.05
CA ALA A 548 -29.67 -8.58 -7.02
C ALA A 548 -28.17 -8.28 -6.86
N ALA A 549 -27.65 -7.30 -7.60
CA ALA A 549 -26.26 -6.87 -7.49
C ALA A 549 -25.93 -6.32 -6.09
N ILE A 550 -26.84 -5.56 -5.47
CA ILE A 550 -26.72 -5.06 -4.09
C ILE A 550 -26.60 -6.22 -3.10
N VAL A 551 -27.49 -7.22 -3.18
CA VAL A 551 -27.49 -8.35 -2.24
C VAL A 551 -26.18 -9.13 -2.33
N VAL A 552 -25.76 -9.52 -3.53
CA VAL A 552 -24.50 -10.28 -3.71
C VAL A 552 -23.29 -9.46 -3.26
N SER A 553 -23.24 -8.19 -3.64
CA SER A 553 -22.14 -7.29 -3.24
C SER A 553 -22.11 -7.07 -1.74
N TRP A 554 -23.27 -6.95 -1.07
CA TRP A 554 -23.33 -6.78 0.37
C TRP A 554 -22.86 -8.05 1.12
N VAL A 555 -23.24 -9.24 0.66
CA VAL A 555 -22.72 -10.50 1.23
C VAL A 555 -21.20 -10.59 1.06
N GLY A 556 -20.67 -10.26 -0.13
CA GLY A 556 -19.22 -10.21 -0.36
C GLY A 556 -18.50 -9.17 0.51
N LEU A 557 -19.15 -8.03 0.80
CA LEU A 557 -18.65 -6.98 1.68
C LEU A 557 -18.55 -7.47 3.14
N VAL A 558 -19.49 -8.28 3.63
CA VAL A 558 -19.45 -8.82 5.00
C VAL A 558 -18.13 -9.54 5.28
N PHE A 559 -17.67 -10.38 4.34
CA PHE A 559 -16.42 -11.14 4.49
C PHE A 559 -15.14 -10.31 4.34
N SER A 560 -15.23 -9.05 3.92
CA SER A 560 -14.08 -8.13 3.92
C SER A 560 -13.65 -7.75 5.35
N PHE A 561 -14.56 -7.84 6.34
CA PHE A 561 -14.38 -7.34 7.70
C PHE A 561 -13.82 -5.91 7.75
N SER A 562 -14.26 -5.05 6.82
CA SER A 562 -13.82 -3.66 6.67
C SER A 562 -14.74 -2.67 7.39
N GLN A 563 -14.33 -2.27 8.60
CA GLN A 563 -15.06 -1.27 9.42
C GLN A 563 -15.28 0.05 8.68
N SER A 564 -14.25 0.55 7.99
CA SER A 564 -14.33 1.79 7.21
C SER A 564 -15.36 1.69 6.09
N SER A 565 -15.47 0.52 5.44
CA SER A 565 -16.44 0.29 4.38
C SER A 565 -17.87 0.20 4.91
N PHE A 566 -18.11 -0.44 6.07
CA PHE A 566 -19.45 -0.47 6.67
C PHE A 566 -19.93 0.93 7.10
N VAL A 567 -19.04 1.75 7.68
CA VAL A 567 -19.37 3.14 8.05
C VAL A 567 -19.65 3.97 6.79
N ALA A 568 -18.81 3.85 5.77
CA ALA A 568 -19.02 4.54 4.48
C ALA A 568 -20.35 4.13 3.82
N LEU A 569 -20.71 2.83 3.87
CA LEU A 569 -21.98 2.34 3.36
C LEU A 569 -23.16 2.91 4.15
N ALA A 570 -23.10 2.89 5.48
CA ALA A 570 -24.17 3.43 6.33
C ALA A 570 -24.42 4.92 6.07
N VAL A 571 -23.36 5.73 5.97
CA VAL A 571 -23.48 7.15 5.64
C VAL A 571 -24.04 7.33 4.23
N GLY A 572 -23.53 6.60 3.24
CA GLY A 572 -24.02 6.67 1.85
C GLY A 572 -25.50 6.29 1.73
N VAL A 573 -25.93 5.20 2.38
CA VAL A 573 -27.32 4.76 2.42
C VAL A 573 -28.20 5.80 3.12
N GLY A 574 -27.71 6.43 4.19
CA GLY A 574 -28.39 7.54 4.86
C GLY A 574 -28.61 8.74 3.94
N ILE A 575 -27.61 9.11 3.13
CA ILE A 575 -27.75 10.19 2.13
C ILE A 575 -28.77 9.81 1.06
N VAL A 576 -28.72 8.59 0.52
CA VAL A 576 -29.71 8.11 -0.46
C VAL A 576 -31.12 8.09 0.14
N ALA A 577 -31.28 7.62 1.38
CA ALA A 577 -32.56 7.62 2.09
C ALA A 577 -33.09 9.05 2.31
N TRP A 578 -32.23 9.98 2.76
CA TRP A 578 -32.57 11.41 2.89
C TRP A 578 -33.03 12.01 1.57
N SER A 579 -32.36 11.67 0.47
CA SER A 579 -32.70 12.15 -0.88
C SER A 579 -34.12 11.77 -1.32
N ALA A 580 -34.66 10.66 -0.80
CA ALA A 580 -35.97 10.12 -1.17
C ALA A 580 -37.08 10.45 -0.16
N TRP A 581 -36.76 10.49 1.14
CA TRP A 581 -37.75 10.59 2.22
C TRP A 581 -37.57 11.80 3.15
N GLY A 582 -36.55 12.64 2.93
CA GLY A 582 -36.30 13.86 3.71
C GLY A 582 -36.17 13.61 5.20
N ARG A 583 -36.84 14.44 6.02
CA ARG A 583 -36.77 14.36 7.50
C ARG A 583 -37.24 13.03 8.08
N LYS A 584 -38.06 12.25 7.36
CA LYS A 584 -38.51 10.92 7.81
C LYS A 584 -37.33 9.95 7.98
N THR A 585 -36.23 10.18 7.26
CA THR A 585 -34.98 9.43 7.41
C THR A 585 -34.38 9.57 8.81
N LEU A 586 -34.57 10.70 9.51
CA LEU A 586 -34.06 10.87 10.88
C LEU A 586 -34.74 9.91 11.86
N ALA A 587 -36.05 9.69 11.70
CA ALA A 587 -36.77 8.71 12.52
C ALA A 587 -36.23 7.29 12.25
N LEU A 588 -36.00 6.94 10.98
CA LEU A 588 -35.43 5.65 10.61
C LEU A 588 -34.02 5.45 11.19
N LEU A 589 -33.14 6.44 11.02
CA LEU A 589 -31.79 6.42 11.58
C LEU A 589 -31.81 6.38 13.11
N GLY A 590 -32.73 7.09 13.75
CA GLY A 590 -32.93 7.06 15.20
C GLY A 590 -33.34 5.68 15.71
N VAL A 591 -34.28 5.01 15.03
CA VAL A 591 -34.67 3.62 15.35
C VAL A 591 -33.50 2.67 15.20
N ILE A 592 -32.74 2.75 14.10
CA ILE A 592 -31.57 1.89 13.88
C ILE A 592 -30.49 2.16 14.92
N ALA A 593 -30.19 3.43 15.21
CA ALA A 593 -29.23 3.80 16.24
C ALA A 593 -29.65 3.27 17.62
N LEU A 594 -30.94 3.34 17.95
CA LEU A 594 -31.49 2.78 19.19
C LEU A 594 -31.33 1.25 19.22
N VAL A 595 -31.69 0.53 18.15
CA VAL A 595 -31.53 -0.93 18.05
C VAL A 595 -30.07 -1.33 18.21
N VAL A 596 -29.16 -0.63 17.55
CA VAL A 596 -27.71 -0.86 17.66
C VAL A 596 -27.21 -0.56 19.06
N LEU A 597 -27.66 0.53 19.68
CA LEU A 597 -27.31 0.89 21.06
C LEU A 597 -27.80 -0.16 22.05
N VAL A 598 -29.05 -0.60 21.93
CA VAL A 598 -29.63 -1.66 22.78
C VAL A 598 -28.86 -2.98 22.60
N ALA A 599 -28.58 -3.37 21.36
CA ALA A 599 -27.79 -4.56 21.06
C ALA A 599 -26.36 -4.45 21.63
N ALA A 600 -25.71 -3.28 21.53
CA ALA A 600 -24.39 -3.04 22.09
C ALA A 600 -24.39 -3.07 23.62
N LEU A 601 -25.38 -2.48 24.29
CA LEU A 601 -25.53 -2.49 25.75
C LEU A 601 -25.90 -3.88 26.31
N ALA A 602 -26.52 -4.72 25.48
CA ALA A 602 -26.80 -6.13 25.79
C ALA A 602 -25.56 -7.03 25.69
N MET A 603 -24.47 -6.57 25.05
CA MET A 603 -23.22 -7.33 24.96
C MET A 603 -22.37 -7.18 26.24
N PRO A 604 -22.02 -8.29 26.94
CA PRO A 604 -21.19 -8.24 28.16
C PRO A 604 -19.82 -7.58 27.96
N SER A 605 -19.27 -7.70 26.75
CA SER A 605 -17.95 -7.18 26.36
C SER A 605 -17.87 -5.65 26.37
N VAL A 606 -19.00 -4.95 26.22
CA VAL A 606 -19.04 -3.47 26.13
C VAL A 606 -19.00 -2.83 27.52
N ARG A 607 -19.47 -3.54 28.56
CA ARG A 607 -19.57 -3.01 29.94
C ARG A 607 -18.23 -2.90 30.68
N HIS A 608 -17.17 -3.51 30.17
CA HIS A 608 -15.86 -3.59 30.86
C HIS A 608 -14.68 -2.98 30.08
N HIS A 609 -14.92 -2.17 29.05
CA HIS A 609 -13.84 -1.56 28.26
C HIS A 609 -13.82 -0.03 28.37
N SER A 610 -12.63 0.49 28.70
CA SER A 610 -12.34 1.93 28.74
C SER A 610 -12.42 2.53 27.33
N LEU A 611 -12.86 3.80 27.24
CA LEU A 611 -12.95 4.59 26.00
C LEU A 611 -11.62 4.62 25.21
N ASN A 612 -10.48 4.39 25.87
CA ASN A 612 -9.16 4.33 25.22
C ASN A 612 -8.93 3.04 24.42
N SER A 613 -9.57 1.92 24.78
CA SER A 613 -9.50 0.64 24.07
C SER A 613 -10.38 0.63 22.81
N ALA A 614 -11.48 1.39 22.80
CA ALA A 614 -12.42 1.48 21.69
C ALA A 614 -11.83 2.18 20.44
N SER A 615 -10.82 3.05 20.62
CA SER A 615 -10.21 3.79 19.49
C SER A 615 -9.05 3.06 18.80
N GLY A 616 -8.66 1.86 19.24
CA GLY A 616 -7.69 1.01 18.52
C GLY A 616 -6.34 1.67 18.18
N GLY A 617 -5.81 2.53 19.04
CA GLY A 617 -4.55 3.25 18.81
C GLY A 617 -4.64 4.42 17.82
N ARG A 618 -5.81 4.67 17.21
CA ARG A 618 -6.07 5.75 16.22
C ARG A 618 -5.88 7.13 16.83
N PHE A 619 -6.26 7.31 18.10
CA PHE A 619 -6.05 8.56 18.82
C PHE A 619 -4.56 8.97 18.87
N LYS A 620 -3.65 8.00 19.03
CA LYS A 620 -2.20 8.28 19.04
C LYS A 620 -1.70 8.72 17.66
N LEU A 621 -2.22 8.11 16.58
CA LEU A 621 -1.87 8.46 15.20
C LEU A 621 -2.35 9.88 14.83
N VAL A 622 -3.62 10.20 15.11
CA VAL A 622 -4.18 11.54 14.86
C VAL A 622 -3.45 12.58 15.71
N LYS A 623 -3.23 12.32 17.01
CA LYS A 623 -2.48 13.22 17.90
C LYS A 623 -1.07 13.49 17.38
N ASN A 624 -0.34 12.45 16.98
CA ASN A 624 1.02 12.61 16.44
C ASN A 624 1.02 13.31 15.08
N GLY A 625 0.05 13.02 14.21
CA GLY A 625 -0.10 13.67 12.91
C GLY A 625 -0.40 15.16 13.03
N LEU A 626 -1.37 15.53 13.86
CA LEU A 626 -1.66 16.93 14.20
C LEU A 626 -0.46 17.63 14.83
N ALA A 627 0.30 16.91 15.65
CA ALA A 627 1.48 17.49 16.26
C ALA A 627 2.65 17.63 15.25
N ILE A 628 2.73 16.83 14.18
CA ILE A 628 3.65 17.08 13.05
C ILE A 628 3.20 18.35 12.31
N ALA A 629 1.90 18.48 12.03
CA ALA A 629 1.34 19.67 11.42
C ALA A 629 1.62 20.94 12.25
N ALA A 630 1.50 20.86 13.57
CA ALA A 630 1.79 21.99 14.47
C ALA A 630 3.26 22.45 14.41
N HIS A 631 4.21 21.54 14.15
CA HIS A 631 5.63 21.91 13.96
C HIS A 631 5.92 22.47 12.56
N HIS A 632 5.09 22.16 11.57
CA HIS A 632 5.25 22.60 10.18
C HIS A 632 3.95 23.19 9.61
N PRO A 633 3.41 24.28 10.21
CA PRO A 633 2.02 24.70 10.00
C PRO A 633 1.75 25.19 8.58
N VAL A 634 2.69 25.89 7.95
CA VAL A 634 2.46 26.48 6.61
C VAL A 634 2.82 25.50 5.49
N GLN A 635 4.05 24.97 5.51
CA GLN A 635 4.62 24.19 4.40
C GLN A 635 4.50 22.66 4.56
N GLY A 636 4.15 22.16 5.75
CA GLY A 636 4.18 20.73 6.06
C GLY A 636 5.57 20.11 5.95
N VAL A 637 5.65 18.78 6.03
CA VAL A 637 6.91 18.02 5.86
C VAL A 637 7.22 17.64 4.40
N GLY A 638 6.39 18.11 3.47
CA GLY A 638 6.36 17.75 2.06
C GLY A 638 5.68 16.40 1.79
N ILE A 639 5.09 16.26 0.59
CA ILE A 639 4.34 15.07 0.17
C ILE A 639 5.14 13.78 0.35
N GLY A 640 4.51 12.73 0.89
CA GLY A 640 5.12 11.45 1.25
C GLY A 640 6.01 11.47 2.50
N GLY A 641 6.20 12.64 3.14
CA GLY A 641 7.08 12.82 4.30
C GLY A 641 6.51 12.31 5.63
N PHE A 642 5.20 12.00 5.73
CA PHE A 642 4.53 11.70 6.99
C PHE A 642 5.20 10.56 7.76
N LYS A 643 5.47 9.43 7.09
CA LYS A 643 6.02 8.22 7.73
C LYS A 643 7.37 8.48 8.37
N LYS A 644 8.22 9.27 7.70
CA LYS A 644 9.57 9.60 8.18
C LYS A 644 9.51 10.60 9.34
N ALA A 645 8.67 11.62 9.24
CA ALA A 645 8.43 12.58 10.33
C ALA A 645 7.86 11.89 11.58
N TYR A 646 6.90 10.98 11.41
CA TYR A 646 6.33 10.20 12.50
C TYR A 646 7.37 9.28 13.16
N ALA A 647 8.18 8.58 12.37
CA ALA A 647 9.23 7.70 12.89
C ALA A 647 10.29 8.49 13.68
N ALA A 648 10.71 9.65 13.16
CA ALA A 648 11.64 10.54 13.85
C ALA A 648 11.10 11.01 15.21
N ARG A 649 9.81 11.34 15.27
CA ARG A 649 9.14 11.78 16.51
C ARG A 649 8.97 10.68 17.55
N THR A 650 8.63 9.47 17.10
CA THR A 650 8.30 8.35 17.99
C THR A 650 9.49 7.46 18.35
N GLY A 651 10.68 7.77 17.82
CA GLY A 651 11.91 7.02 18.09
C GLY A 651 11.94 5.63 17.44
N LEU A 652 11.05 5.35 16.48
CA LEU A 652 11.02 4.07 15.76
C LEU A 652 12.27 3.93 14.89
N LYS A 653 13.03 2.84 15.06
CA LYS A 653 14.28 2.57 14.33
C LYS A 653 14.13 1.37 13.39
N GLY A 654 14.80 1.40 12.24
CA GLY A 654 14.90 0.25 11.34
C GLY A 654 13.63 -0.04 10.52
N LYS A 655 13.10 -1.27 10.60
CA LYS A 655 11.94 -1.76 9.78
C LYS A 655 10.56 -1.47 10.40
N GLU A 656 10.52 -0.86 11.59
CA GLU A 656 9.31 -0.39 12.28
C GLU A 656 8.48 0.74 11.60
N PRO A 657 8.96 1.51 10.59
CA PRO A 657 8.19 2.59 9.97
C PRO A 657 6.90 2.17 9.24
N LYS A 658 6.66 0.86 9.04
CA LYS A 658 5.39 0.39 8.45
C LYS A 658 4.19 0.64 9.37
N ALA A 659 4.41 0.79 10.68
CA ALA A 659 3.38 1.14 11.66
C ALA A 659 3.08 2.66 11.73
N ALA A 660 3.82 3.48 10.98
CA ALA A 660 3.79 4.95 11.02
C ALA A 660 2.93 5.58 9.91
N ALA A 661 2.10 4.81 9.20
CA ALA A 661 1.21 5.35 8.17
C ALA A 661 -0.04 5.97 8.84
N SER A 662 -0.30 7.26 8.58
CA SER A 662 -1.59 7.86 8.93
C SER A 662 -2.70 7.09 8.24
N HIS A 663 -3.76 6.78 8.99
CA HIS A 663 -4.98 6.17 8.48
C HIS A 663 -6.07 7.22 8.17
N ASP A 664 -5.74 8.51 8.22
CA ASP A 664 -6.68 9.63 8.05
C ASP A 664 -6.13 10.61 6.99
N THR A 665 -6.85 10.77 5.88
CA THR A 665 -6.43 11.63 4.76
C THR A 665 -6.29 13.11 5.16
N PRO A 666 -7.31 13.78 5.75
CA PRO A 666 -7.16 15.16 6.24
C PRO A 666 -5.93 15.38 7.12
N VAL A 667 -5.65 14.47 8.06
CA VAL A 667 -4.47 14.56 8.93
C VAL A 667 -3.18 14.42 8.13
N THR A 668 -3.12 13.49 7.17
CA THR A 668 -1.96 13.34 6.27
C THR A 668 -1.73 14.59 5.44
N VAL A 669 -2.79 15.11 4.79
CA VAL A 669 -2.72 16.32 3.95
C VAL A 669 -2.19 17.48 4.78
N THR A 670 -2.73 17.69 5.97
CA THR A 670 -2.28 18.79 6.86
C THR A 670 -0.83 18.62 7.29
N ALA A 671 -0.41 17.40 7.66
CA ALA A 671 0.96 17.14 8.10
C ALA A 671 1.98 17.27 6.95
N GLU A 672 1.65 16.81 5.75
CA GLU A 672 2.56 16.79 4.60
C GLU A 672 2.58 18.10 3.82
N THR A 673 1.44 18.77 3.68
CA THR A 673 1.30 19.95 2.81
C THR A 673 0.94 21.23 3.57
N GLY A 674 0.81 21.15 4.90
CA GLY A 674 0.49 22.28 5.77
C GLY A 674 -0.95 22.78 5.62
N ILE A 675 -1.25 23.92 6.24
CA ILE A 675 -2.56 24.56 6.21
C ILE A 675 -2.98 24.96 4.80
N VAL A 676 -2.02 25.32 3.94
CA VAL A 676 -2.28 25.69 2.54
C VAL A 676 -2.90 24.52 1.79
N GLY A 677 -2.30 23.33 1.90
CA GLY A 677 -2.87 22.14 1.25
C GLY A 677 -4.18 21.68 1.89
N LEU A 678 -4.37 21.85 3.20
CA LEU A 678 -5.66 21.58 3.85
C LEU A 678 -6.77 22.50 3.31
N VAL A 679 -6.51 23.81 3.17
CA VAL A 679 -7.48 24.77 2.64
C VAL A 679 -7.81 24.47 1.17
N LEU A 680 -6.80 24.17 0.34
CA LEU A 680 -7.01 23.78 -1.06
C LEU A 680 -7.80 22.48 -1.17
N PHE A 681 -7.51 21.50 -0.32
CA PHE A 681 -8.24 20.24 -0.26
C PHE A 681 -9.69 20.45 0.18
N ALA A 682 -9.92 21.27 1.21
CA ALA A 682 -11.26 21.62 1.68
C ALA A 682 -12.05 22.36 0.59
N TRP A 683 -11.43 23.31 -0.11
CA TRP A 683 -12.04 24.02 -1.24
C TRP A 683 -12.44 23.05 -2.36
N LEU A 684 -11.55 22.13 -2.73
CA LEU A 684 -11.82 21.08 -3.71
C LEU A 684 -13.02 20.20 -3.30
N LEU A 685 -13.02 19.70 -2.07
CA LEU A 685 -14.11 18.85 -1.58
C LEU A 685 -15.44 19.60 -1.53
N VAL A 686 -15.47 20.81 -0.96
CA VAL A 686 -16.68 21.62 -0.87
C VAL A 686 -17.23 21.92 -2.26
N ALA A 687 -16.38 22.35 -3.20
CA ALA A 687 -16.79 22.60 -4.56
C ALA A 687 -17.34 21.34 -5.24
N ALA A 688 -16.68 20.18 -5.05
CA ALA A 688 -17.12 18.93 -5.63
C ALA A 688 -18.46 18.46 -5.06
N PHE A 689 -18.66 18.57 -3.74
CA PHE A 689 -19.92 18.25 -3.08
C PHE A 689 -21.05 19.19 -3.51
N LEU A 690 -20.80 20.49 -3.58
CA LEU A 690 -21.80 21.46 -4.03
C LEU A 690 -22.25 21.21 -5.47
N LEU A 691 -21.35 20.73 -6.34
CA LEU A 691 -21.70 20.34 -7.71
C LEU A 691 -22.43 19.00 -7.76
N ALA A 692 -21.96 18.01 -7.01
CA ALA A 692 -22.54 16.67 -7.00
C ALA A 692 -23.90 16.59 -6.27
N PHE A 693 -24.25 17.57 -5.44
CA PHE A 693 -25.56 17.66 -4.78
C PHE A 693 -26.40 18.85 -5.27
N ARG A 694 -26.06 19.48 -6.42
CA ARG A 694 -26.71 20.70 -6.93
C ARG A 694 -28.18 20.52 -7.34
N GLY A 695 -28.68 19.28 -7.38
CA GLY A 695 -30.09 19.00 -7.62
C GLY A 695 -30.42 17.53 -7.37
N VAL A 696 -31.03 17.26 -6.22
CA VAL A 696 -31.66 15.96 -5.93
C VAL A 696 -33.04 15.94 -6.61
N ALA A 697 -33.03 15.72 -7.92
CA ALA A 697 -34.25 15.62 -8.74
C ALA A 697 -34.39 14.20 -9.29
N SER A 698 -35.63 13.79 -9.61
CA SER A 698 -35.92 12.49 -10.24
C SER A 698 -35.45 12.38 -11.70
N SER A 699 -34.89 13.45 -12.27
CA SER A 699 -34.36 13.47 -13.63
C SER A 699 -33.10 12.61 -13.77
N PHE A 700 -32.74 12.24 -14.99
CA PHE A 700 -31.55 11.43 -15.26
C PHE A 700 -30.28 12.15 -14.78
N ALA A 701 -30.09 13.42 -15.10
CA ALA A 701 -28.94 14.19 -14.61
C ALA A 701 -28.93 14.34 -13.08
N GLY A 702 -30.11 14.42 -12.45
CA GLY A 702 -30.26 14.43 -10.99
C GLY A 702 -29.81 13.14 -10.32
N GLN A 703 -30.21 12.00 -10.88
CA GLN A 703 -29.76 10.69 -10.41
C GLN A 703 -28.24 10.51 -10.58
N VAL A 704 -27.67 10.92 -11.72
CA VAL A 704 -26.21 10.88 -11.95
C VAL A 704 -25.48 11.77 -10.95
N SER A 705 -25.96 13.00 -10.73
CA SER A 705 -25.40 13.92 -9.74
C SER A 705 -25.40 13.29 -8.34
N LEU A 706 -26.55 12.74 -7.92
CA LEU A 706 -26.69 12.05 -6.63
C LEU A 706 -25.76 10.83 -6.50
N ILE A 707 -25.60 10.01 -7.54
CA ILE A 707 -24.65 8.88 -7.54
C ILE A 707 -23.23 9.40 -7.31
N LEU A 708 -22.80 10.41 -8.05
CA LEU A 708 -21.46 11.00 -7.91
C LEU A 708 -21.26 11.58 -6.50
N GLY A 709 -22.26 12.25 -5.95
CA GLY A 709 -22.21 12.87 -4.61
C GLY A 709 -22.12 11.83 -3.50
N VAL A 710 -22.93 10.77 -3.58
CA VAL A 710 -22.93 9.67 -2.61
C VAL A 710 -21.63 8.85 -2.70
N VAL A 711 -21.11 8.63 -3.91
CA VAL A 711 -19.81 7.96 -4.11
C VAL A 711 -18.68 8.79 -3.51
N LEU A 712 -18.65 10.11 -3.75
CA LEU A 712 -17.66 11.01 -3.16
C LEU A 712 -17.76 11.01 -1.63
N ALA A 713 -18.97 11.06 -1.08
CA ALA A 713 -19.22 10.98 0.36
C ALA A 713 -18.70 9.66 0.95
N ALA A 714 -18.99 8.54 0.30
CA ALA A 714 -18.53 7.22 0.76
C ALA A 714 -17.00 7.09 0.73
N ILE A 715 -16.34 7.55 -0.34
CA ILE A 715 -14.88 7.54 -0.43
C ILE A 715 -14.26 8.48 0.61
N GLY A 716 -14.85 9.66 0.81
CA GLY A 716 -14.42 10.62 1.83
C GLY A 716 -14.56 10.09 3.25
N VAL A 717 -15.71 9.49 3.60
CA VAL A 717 -15.92 8.86 4.91
C VAL A 717 -14.96 7.70 5.11
N HIS A 718 -14.77 6.86 4.09
CA HIS A 718 -13.80 5.78 4.14
C HIS A 718 -12.38 6.30 4.38
N SER A 719 -12.01 7.46 3.81
CA SER A 719 -10.66 8.02 3.91
C SER A 719 -10.30 8.63 5.27
N LEU A 720 -11.30 8.87 6.13
CA LEU A 720 -11.10 9.22 7.54
C LEU A 720 -10.55 8.05 8.36
N PHE A 721 -10.77 6.81 7.90
CA PHE A 721 -10.35 5.59 8.59
C PHE A 721 -9.28 4.81 7.82
N TYR A 722 -9.09 5.13 6.54
CA TYR A 722 -8.10 4.51 5.68
C TYR A 722 -7.57 5.52 4.65
N ASN A 723 -6.37 6.04 4.87
CA ASN A 723 -5.73 7.03 4.00
C ASN A 723 -5.42 6.44 2.62
N ALA A 724 -6.39 6.53 1.71
CA ALA A 724 -6.26 6.14 0.30
C ALA A 724 -7.24 6.91 -0.60
N PHE A 725 -7.49 8.19 -0.29
CA PHE A 725 -8.44 9.00 -1.04
C PHE A 725 -7.92 9.30 -2.45
N PHE A 726 -6.67 9.76 -2.56
CA PHE A 726 -6.07 10.16 -3.83
C PHE A 726 -5.55 8.98 -4.65
N GLU A 727 -5.34 7.84 -4.00
CA GLU A 727 -4.96 6.57 -4.60
C GLU A 727 -6.16 5.83 -5.24
N ASP A 728 -7.38 6.38 -5.10
CA ASP A 728 -8.59 5.86 -5.75
C ASP A 728 -8.88 6.56 -7.09
N PRO A 729 -8.76 5.88 -8.23
CA PRO A 729 -9.12 6.45 -9.53
C PRO A 729 -10.60 6.89 -9.61
N VAL A 730 -11.50 6.27 -8.85
CA VAL A 730 -12.94 6.60 -8.84
C VAL A 730 -13.17 8.00 -8.27
N ALA A 731 -12.40 8.42 -7.24
CA ALA A 731 -12.50 9.78 -6.69
C ALA A 731 -12.19 10.84 -7.76
N TRP A 732 -11.13 10.61 -8.53
CA TRP A 732 -10.74 11.48 -9.65
C TRP A 732 -11.75 11.44 -10.80
N GLY A 733 -12.34 10.28 -11.08
CA GLY A 733 -13.46 10.16 -12.01
C GLY A 733 -14.64 11.03 -11.60
N VAL A 734 -14.97 11.07 -10.30
CA VAL A 734 -16.03 11.96 -9.79
C VAL A 734 -15.68 13.43 -10.00
N PHE A 735 -14.43 13.85 -9.78
CA PHE A 735 -14.00 15.23 -10.07
C PHE A 735 -14.16 15.60 -11.56
N GLY A 736 -13.95 14.65 -12.47
CA GLY A 736 -14.20 14.87 -13.90
C GLY A 736 -15.69 14.95 -14.27
N LEU A 737 -16.55 14.18 -13.62
CA LEU A 737 -17.96 14.02 -14.01
C LEU A 737 -18.92 14.95 -13.28
N ALA A 738 -18.63 15.36 -12.04
CA ALA A 738 -19.53 16.20 -11.24
C ALA A 738 -19.86 17.56 -11.92
N PRO A 739 -18.90 18.28 -12.54
CA PRO A 739 -19.20 19.52 -13.27
C PRO A 739 -20.14 19.29 -14.46
N LEU A 740 -19.96 18.18 -15.18
CA LEU A 740 -20.81 17.82 -16.33
C LEU A 740 -22.25 17.51 -15.90
N ALA A 741 -22.42 16.72 -14.83
CA ALA A 741 -23.73 16.40 -14.29
C ALA A 741 -24.46 17.67 -13.81
N ALA A 742 -23.74 18.57 -13.13
CA ALA A 742 -24.28 19.85 -12.70
C ALA A 742 -24.70 20.75 -13.88
N ALA A 743 -23.92 20.78 -14.97
CA ALA A 743 -24.26 21.53 -16.17
C ALA A 743 -25.47 20.94 -16.91
N ALA A 744 -25.56 19.60 -17.00
CA ALA A 744 -26.70 18.91 -17.60
C ALA A 744 -28.00 19.19 -16.83
N LEU A 745 -27.95 19.18 -15.50
CA LEU A 745 -29.06 19.55 -14.62
C LEU A 745 -29.59 20.97 -14.89
N VAL A 746 -28.70 21.95 -15.08
CA VAL A 746 -29.11 23.32 -15.39
C VAL A 746 -29.82 23.38 -16.75
N ARG A 747 -29.33 22.64 -17.76
CA ARG A 747 -29.96 22.58 -19.08
C ARG A 747 -31.36 21.95 -19.02
N GLU A 748 -31.52 20.84 -18.29
CA GLU A 748 -32.82 20.18 -18.11
C GLU A 748 -33.86 21.13 -17.48
N ARG A 749 -33.49 21.91 -16.45
CA ARG A 749 -34.40 22.87 -15.79
C ARG A 749 -34.82 24.03 -16.68
N VAL A 750 -33.96 24.47 -17.60
CA VAL A 750 -34.29 25.56 -18.54
C VAL A 750 -35.22 25.08 -19.64
N SER A 751 -35.14 23.80 -20.01
CA SER A 751 -35.96 23.18 -21.06
C SER A 751 -37.36 22.75 -20.59
N GLU A 752 -37.64 22.69 -19.29
CA GLU A 752 -39.01 22.45 -18.80
C GLU A 752 -39.90 23.65 -19.16
N PRO A 753 -41.01 23.43 -19.90
CA PRO A 753 -41.93 24.52 -20.22
C PRO A 753 -42.48 25.11 -18.93
N ARG A 754 -42.22 26.40 -18.68
CA ARG A 754 -42.90 27.15 -17.61
C ARG A 754 -44.41 26.89 -17.75
N PRO A 755 -45.13 26.54 -16.66
CA PRO A 755 -46.58 26.51 -16.69
C PRO A 755 -47.04 27.86 -17.27
N ARG A 756 -47.80 27.83 -18.37
CA ARG A 756 -48.45 29.03 -18.89
C ARG A 756 -49.17 29.66 -17.70
N ALA A 757 -48.79 30.88 -17.34
CA ALA A 757 -49.58 31.68 -16.41
C ALA A 757 -51.02 31.61 -16.93
N ALA A 758 -51.92 31.10 -16.10
CA ALA A 758 -53.33 31.01 -16.45
C ALA A 758 -53.74 32.39 -16.97
N ALA A 759 -54.22 32.43 -18.21
CA ALA A 759 -54.81 33.65 -18.76
C ALA A 759 -55.87 34.14 -17.75
N PRO A 760 -55.96 35.45 -17.47
CA PRO A 760 -56.99 35.96 -16.59
C PRO A 760 -58.34 35.49 -17.11
N GLN A 761 -59.11 34.79 -16.27
CA GLN A 761 -60.49 34.46 -16.61
C GLN A 761 -61.23 35.77 -16.91
N PRO A 762 -61.97 35.88 -18.03
CA PRO A 762 -62.78 37.05 -18.28
C PRO A 762 -63.81 37.21 -17.16
N ALA A 763 -63.88 38.42 -16.61
CA ALA A 763 -64.79 38.77 -15.55
C ALA A 763 -66.23 38.39 -15.93
N VAL A 764 -66.86 37.57 -15.10
CA VAL A 764 -68.29 37.28 -15.18
C VAL A 764 -69.01 38.58 -14.84
N ALA A 765 -69.63 39.21 -15.85
CA ALA A 765 -70.52 40.33 -15.66
C ALA A 765 -71.72 39.89 -14.80
N ALA A 766 -71.91 40.54 -13.66
CA ALA A 766 -73.06 40.33 -12.80
C ALA A 766 -74.34 40.77 -13.54
N ALA A 767 -75.34 39.88 -13.59
CA ALA A 767 -76.68 40.18 -14.07
C ALA A 767 -77.41 41.15 -13.11
N PRO A 768 -78.33 41.99 -13.60
CA PRO A 768 -79.04 42.96 -12.76
C PRO A 768 -80.08 42.27 -11.88
N GLN A 769 -80.05 42.57 -10.57
CA GLN A 769 -81.11 42.20 -9.65
C GLN A 769 -82.34 43.09 -9.91
N ALA A 770 -83.42 42.48 -10.40
CA ALA A 770 -84.74 43.08 -10.44
C ALA A 770 -85.66 42.38 -9.43
N GLY A 771 -86.11 43.15 -8.44
CA GLY A 771 -87.46 43.08 -7.88
C GLY A 771 -87.83 41.89 -6.98
N ARG A 772 -87.85 42.13 -5.67
CA ARG A 772 -88.95 41.66 -4.81
C ARG A 772 -89.33 42.75 -3.81
N SER A 773 -90.45 43.41 -4.11
CA SER A 773 -91.27 44.12 -3.13
C SER A 773 -92.35 43.16 -2.57
N ARG A 774 -92.91 43.57 -1.43
CA ARG A 774 -93.93 42.95 -0.55
C ARG A 774 -93.34 42.23 0.65
N ALA A 775 -93.89 42.35 1.85
CA ALA A 775 -94.81 43.27 2.54
C ALA A 775 -95.03 42.61 3.92
N GLU A 776 -95.33 43.42 4.94
CA GLU A 776 -95.98 43.04 6.22
C GLU A 776 -95.16 42.15 7.19
N ALA A 777 -94.69 42.67 8.32
CA ALA A 777 -95.38 43.04 9.57
C ALA A 777 -95.46 41.86 10.56
N GLY A 778 -94.87 42.06 11.74
CA GLY A 778 -94.79 41.12 12.86
C GLY A 778 -93.64 41.50 13.78
#